data_AF-A0A9E3FJ91-F1
#
_entry.id   AF-A0A9E3FJ91-F1
#
_cell.length_a   1.000
_cell.length_b   1.000
_cell.length_c   1.000
_cell.angle_alpha   90.00
_cell.angle_beta   90.00
_cell.angle_gamma   90.00
#
_symmetry.space_group_name_H-M   'P 1'
#
loop_
_entity.id
_entity.type
_entity.pdbx_description
1 polymer ?
#
loop_
_entity_poly.entity_id
_entity_poly.type
_entity_poly.pdbx_seq_one_letter_code
_entity_poly.pdbx_strand_id
1 'polypeptide(L)'
;MKRRIALLALFLTAACVAVCAQSNVTLNRGQLQLRRGEGLVLTVMRVRLRLADGAAVSGELEAAAQDSGSDEAGAFDRQRFRIKPNGDARGVKSSTLEVRRYRNAGVLVAWLEYEGPPLAPREGVQLVSSLDRFARGMATKRFKIYWTAPVFFSDYRFLGPANQLVLWRQTEGPDYHLLVPLAGGGMVGEVGVSEIEWRPEFRVTASSYDPELAPRRVPLFAYAAGPDPYKLPRELYETAFAATGQYGRLRWQKAYPEIFTRLGWCSWNAYGQNVTADKVVESVRSMREKQIPLGFVLVDDGWLSVRDQKLTAFDADAAKFPGGMAALARRLREEYKVPHVGVWHTFQGYWNGVAPDTEVARGHRMFKGLEGKLLPDPREGRGQSFYEDWYRNLKGWGYDFVKVDGQGNTVKFTDGLMPLFDSGEGSHRNLQGAAEKFFEGGKGLGLINCMEMTLENAYNWRTSNVARSSDDYQPELKHNPKDHVFQNAYNAYWLANFAYPDWDMFQSHDEAAEYHAAARAVSGGPVYFTDEAGKERPEILKRLALSDGRLLSADEPAQVTRDLLLSDPSVEPVPLKISGAVSRQGFAAGVVAAFNVNKTAASVAGALRAADMPEVLSSEQEFAVYQRGRARASLLRDYETALPFTLGELGHDLFTVVPVERGAAVFGLLDKYVGAAAVRSVTRDADKALNVRLAESGDFGAWLARRPLRVEVDGRPLPASSYTYTGGLLRVPRASFGAGAGEREVKIALAR
;
A
#
# COMPACT_ATOMS: atom_id res chain seq x y z
N MET A 1 -18.55 41.37 -29.01
CA MET A 1 -18.27 40.60 -27.78
C MET A 1 -17.82 39.15 -28.03
N LYS A 2 -18.36 38.42 -29.03
CA LYS A 2 -17.97 37.01 -29.31
C LYS A 2 -16.58 36.78 -29.95
N ARG A 3 -15.94 37.79 -30.55
CA ARG A 3 -14.56 37.68 -31.10
C ARG A 3 -13.42 38.00 -30.12
N ARG A 4 -13.70 38.62 -28.96
CA ARG A 4 -12.70 38.87 -27.91
C ARG A 4 -12.54 37.70 -26.93
N ILE A 5 -13.53 36.80 -26.84
CA ILE A 5 -13.49 35.60 -25.99
C ILE A 5 -12.63 34.49 -26.65
N ALA A 6 -12.61 34.40 -27.98
CA ALA A 6 -11.79 33.41 -28.69
C ALA A 6 -10.28 33.75 -28.68
N LEU A 7 -9.91 35.05 -28.67
CA LEU A 7 -8.50 35.46 -28.55
C LEU A 7 -7.99 35.35 -27.11
N LEU A 8 -8.83 35.57 -26.10
CA LEU A 8 -8.45 35.35 -24.70
C LEU A 8 -8.29 33.85 -24.39
N ALA A 9 -9.08 32.98 -25.02
CA ALA A 9 -8.92 31.53 -24.92
C ALA A 9 -7.61 31.03 -25.57
N LEU A 10 -7.14 31.65 -26.67
CA LEU A 10 -5.84 31.32 -27.28
C LEU A 10 -4.64 31.88 -26.49
N PHE A 11 -4.77 33.04 -25.83
CA PHE A 11 -3.71 33.62 -25.01
C PHE A 11 -3.64 33.04 -23.58
N LEU A 12 -4.73 32.50 -23.03
CA LEU A 12 -4.74 31.74 -21.76
C LEU A 12 -4.26 30.29 -21.92
N THR A 13 -4.18 29.75 -23.13
CA THR A 13 -3.48 28.47 -23.40
C THR A 13 -2.01 28.63 -23.75
N ALA A 14 -1.52 29.87 -23.95
CA ALA A 14 -0.13 30.13 -24.37
C ALA A 14 0.76 30.73 -23.26
N ALA A 15 0.21 31.03 -22.08
CA ALA A 15 0.95 31.67 -20.98
C ALA A 15 0.79 30.95 -19.63
N CYS A 16 0.89 29.61 -19.64
CA CYS A 16 1.47 28.81 -18.56
C CYS A 16 1.59 27.33 -18.99
N VAL A 17 2.06 27.09 -20.22
CA VAL A 17 2.85 25.88 -20.42
C VAL A 17 4.23 26.24 -19.88
N ALA A 18 4.42 26.09 -18.56
CA ALA A 18 5.75 25.80 -18.09
C ALA A 18 6.18 24.61 -18.95
N VAL A 19 7.14 24.80 -19.85
CA VAL A 19 7.73 23.69 -20.61
C VAL A 19 8.21 22.73 -19.55
N CYS A 20 7.40 21.71 -19.26
CA CYS A 20 7.70 20.77 -18.20
C CYS A 20 9.00 20.12 -18.67
N ALA A 21 10.09 20.41 -17.96
CA ALA A 21 11.44 20.07 -18.39
C ALA A 21 11.46 18.57 -18.70
N GLN A 22 11.66 18.18 -19.95
CA GLN A 22 11.50 16.78 -20.31
C GLN A 22 12.69 15.96 -19.80
N SER A 23 12.42 14.74 -19.35
CA SER A 23 13.49 13.80 -19.01
C SER A 23 14.05 13.17 -20.28
N ASN A 24 15.37 13.12 -20.41
CA ASN A 24 16.03 12.51 -21.57
C ASN A 24 17.38 11.90 -21.17
N VAL A 25 17.99 11.14 -22.08
CA VAL A 25 19.34 10.60 -21.88
C VAL A 25 20.31 11.11 -22.95
N THR A 26 21.56 11.29 -22.55
CA THR A 26 22.68 11.72 -23.40
C THR A 26 23.92 10.90 -23.07
N LEU A 27 24.82 10.69 -24.04
CA LEU A 27 26.10 10.03 -23.81
C LEU A 27 27.22 11.08 -23.72
N ASN A 28 28.04 11.03 -22.67
CA ASN A 28 29.19 11.90 -22.50
C ASN A 28 30.40 11.10 -22.02
N ARG A 29 31.48 11.06 -22.83
CA ARG A 29 32.72 10.31 -22.53
C ARG A 29 32.46 8.88 -22.04
N GLY A 30 31.62 8.13 -22.76
CA GLY A 30 31.30 6.75 -22.42
C GLY A 30 30.32 6.56 -21.25
N GLN A 31 29.82 7.63 -20.64
CA GLN A 31 28.87 7.59 -19.52
C GLN A 31 27.47 8.01 -19.97
N LEU A 32 26.45 7.25 -19.57
CA LEU A 32 25.06 7.61 -19.82
C LEU A 32 24.61 8.62 -18.78
N GLN A 33 24.20 9.79 -19.23
CA GLN A 33 23.70 10.88 -18.40
C GLN A 33 22.20 11.04 -18.59
N LEU A 34 21.48 10.92 -17.49
CA LEU A 34 20.05 11.10 -17.39
C LEU A 34 19.79 12.55 -16.94
N ARG A 35 19.00 13.29 -17.72
CA ARG A 35 18.81 14.73 -17.57
C ARG A 35 17.34 15.09 -17.41
N ARG A 36 17.07 16.21 -16.74
CA ARG A 36 15.75 16.86 -16.63
C ARG A 36 15.91 18.30 -17.14
N GLY A 37 15.43 18.56 -18.35
CA GLY A 37 15.85 19.76 -19.09
C GLY A 37 17.37 19.78 -19.25
N GLU A 38 18.01 20.90 -18.91
CA GLU A 38 19.47 21.02 -18.93
C GLU A 38 20.17 20.44 -17.69
N GLY A 39 19.42 20.11 -16.63
CA GLY A 39 19.98 19.62 -15.36
C GLY A 39 20.37 18.14 -15.44
N LEU A 40 21.57 17.80 -14.96
CA LEU A 40 22.01 16.42 -14.78
C LEU A 40 21.39 15.83 -13.50
N VAL A 41 20.88 14.59 -13.58
CA VAL A 41 20.16 13.93 -12.48
C VAL A 41 20.85 12.66 -12.02
N LEU A 42 21.14 11.75 -12.95
CA LEU A 42 21.76 10.47 -12.69
C LEU A 42 22.79 10.20 -13.78
N THR A 43 23.97 9.73 -13.39
CA THR A 43 25.01 9.32 -14.33
C THR A 43 25.32 7.84 -14.14
N VAL A 44 25.15 7.03 -15.18
CA VAL A 44 25.69 5.66 -15.21
C VAL A 44 27.14 5.75 -15.63
N MET A 45 28.03 5.60 -14.65
CA MET A 45 29.47 5.72 -14.82
C MET A 45 30.07 4.49 -15.47
N ARG A 46 29.53 3.30 -15.18
CA ARG A 46 30.05 2.02 -15.67
C ARG A 46 28.95 0.97 -15.72
N VAL A 47 28.98 0.11 -16.74
CA VAL A 47 28.20 -1.13 -16.75
C VAL A 47 29.15 -2.30 -16.51
N ARG A 48 28.78 -3.19 -15.57
CA ARG A 48 29.51 -4.42 -15.27
C ARG A 48 28.59 -5.61 -15.42
N LEU A 49 29.09 -6.65 -16.09
CA LEU A 49 28.44 -7.94 -16.26
C LEU A 49 29.28 -8.96 -15.49
N ARG A 50 28.76 -9.44 -14.36
CA ARG A 50 29.40 -10.50 -13.58
C ARG A 50 28.94 -11.83 -14.14
N LEU A 51 29.89 -12.68 -14.50
CA LEU A 51 29.64 -14.00 -15.08
C LEU A 51 29.59 -15.07 -13.97
N ALA A 52 28.95 -16.19 -14.24
CA ALA A 52 28.80 -17.29 -13.27
C ALA A 52 30.14 -17.90 -12.82
N ASP A 53 31.19 -17.79 -13.64
CA ASP A 53 32.56 -18.24 -13.30
C ASP A 53 33.32 -17.27 -12.37
N GLY A 54 32.69 -16.17 -11.96
CA GLY A 54 33.27 -15.14 -11.10
C GLY A 54 34.01 -14.02 -11.85
N ALA A 55 34.21 -14.13 -13.16
CA ALA A 55 34.77 -13.06 -13.97
C ALA A 55 33.79 -11.88 -14.08
N ALA A 56 34.32 -10.69 -14.40
CA ALA A 56 33.51 -9.52 -14.67
C ALA A 56 33.96 -8.86 -15.98
N VAL A 57 32.99 -8.58 -16.85
CA VAL A 57 33.20 -7.77 -18.05
C VAL A 57 32.69 -6.36 -17.75
N SER A 58 33.59 -5.38 -17.82
CA SER A 58 33.26 -3.97 -17.65
C SER A 58 33.60 -3.21 -18.92
N GLY A 59 32.82 -2.17 -19.22
CA GLY A 59 33.01 -1.41 -20.44
C GLY A 59 32.40 -0.02 -20.39
N GLU A 60 32.90 0.84 -21.28
CA GLU A 60 32.27 2.13 -21.60
C GLU A 60 31.09 1.92 -22.55
N LEU A 61 30.16 2.88 -22.56
CA LEU A 61 29.02 2.88 -23.46
C LEU A 61 29.36 3.62 -24.76
N GLU A 62 29.09 2.99 -25.90
CA GLU A 62 29.16 3.60 -27.23
C GLU A 62 27.75 3.71 -27.81
N ALA A 63 27.40 4.87 -28.37
CA ALA A 63 26.11 5.05 -29.02
C ALA A 63 25.97 4.05 -30.20
N ALA A 64 24.88 3.29 -30.21
CA ALA A 64 24.65 2.24 -31.20
C ALA A 64 23.50 2.57 -32.16
N ALA A 65 22.37 3.03 -31.64
CA ALA A 65 21.21 3.41 -32.45
C ALA A 65 20.30 4.38 -31.70
N GLN A 66 19.57 5.19 -32.46
CA GLN A 66 18.46 6.01 -31.96
C GLN A 66 17.30 5.90 -32.94
N ASP A 67 16.12 5.58 -32.42
CA ASP A 67 14.90 5.46 -33.21
C ASP A 67 13.67 5.84 -32.37
N SER A 68 12.47 5.71 -32.94
CA SER A 68 11.23 5.85 -32.21
C SER A 68 10.25 4.75 -32.59
N GLY A 69 9.32 4.45 -31.69
CA GLY A 69 8.32 3.40 -31.88
C GLY A 69 7.11 3.58 -30.99
N SER A 70 6.28 2.54 -30.93
CA SER A 70 5.14 2.46 -30.01
C SER A 70 4.93 1.00 -29.62
N ASP A 71 4.52 0.79 -28.37
CA ASP A 71 4.06 -0.50 -27.83
C ASP A 71 2.83 -0.27 -26.94
N GLU A 72 2.46 -1.25 -26.11
CA GLU A 72 1.30 -1.15 -25.19
C GLU A 72 1.43 -0.01 -24.17
N ALA A 73 2.65 0.41 -23.82
CA ALA A 73 2.89 1.56 -22.95
C ALA A 73 2.84 2.91 -23.71
N GLY A 74 2.68 2.87 -25.03
CA GLY A 74 2.51 4.03 -25.90
C GLY A 74 3.75 4.38 -26.73
N ALA A 75 3.72 5.58 -27.32
CA ALA A 75 4.79 6.06 -28.19
C ALA A 75 6.05 6.42 -27.39
N PHE A 76 7.21 5.97 -27.87
CA PHE A 76 8.49 6.18 -27.23
C PHE A 76 9.60 6.61 -28.19
N ASP A 77 10.57 7.34 -27.64
CA ASP A 77 11.89 7.52 -28.24
C ASP A 77 12.86 6.52 -27.62
N ARG A 78 13.67 5.85 -28.43
CA ARG A 78 14.56 4.78 -27.99
C ARG A 78 15.99 5.10 -28.35
N GLN A 79 16.87 4.94 -27.37
CA GLN A 79 18.32 5.04 -27.55
C GLN A 79 18.97 3.73 -27.11
N ARG A 80 19.96 3.27 -27.88
CA ARG A 80 20.72 2.06 -27.61
C ARG A 80 22.20 2.38 -27.50
N PHE A 81 22.83 1.79 -26.49
CA PHE A 81 24.24 1.98 -26.18
C PHE A 81 24.90 0.61 -26.08
N ARG A 82 25.86 0.32 -26.97
CA ARG A 82 26.65 -0.90 -26.91
C ARG A 82 27.67 -0.78 -25.78
N ILE A 83 27.81 -1.82 -24.98
CA ILE A 83 28.87 -1.90 -23.98
C ILE A 83 30.11 -2.42 -24.70
N LYS A 84 31.16 -1.60 -24.76
CA LYS A 84 32.45 -1.99 -25.31
C LYS A 84 33.35 -2.49 -24.19
N PRO A 85 33.69 -3.80 -24.15
CA PRO A 85 34.56 -4.33 -23.11
C PRO A 85 35.93 -3.63 -23.09
N ASN A 86 36.44 -3.32 -21.90
CA ASN A 86 37.77 -2.75 -21.71
C ASN A 86 38.92 -3.77 -21.92
N GLY A 87 38.59 -5.01 -22.28
CA GLY A 87 39.52 -6.13 -22.43
C GLY A 87 38.84 -7.35 -23.03
N ASP A 88 39.26 -8.56 -22.62
CA ASP A 88 38.63 -9.81 -23.04
C ASP A 88 37.12 -9.80 -22.74
N ALA A 89 36.31 -10.08 -23.76
CA ALA A 89 34.87 -10.13 -23.66
C ALA A 89 34.36 -11.39 -22.94
N ARG A 90 35.24 -12.36 -22.64
CA ARG A 90 34.93 -13.56 -21.83
C ARG A 90 33.69 -14.31 -22.31
N GLY A 91 33.54 -14.44 -23.64
CA GLY A 91 32.41 -15.11 -24.27
C GLY A 91 31.12 -14.29 -24.38
N VAL A 92 31.09 -13.04 -23.87
CA VAL A 92 30.00 -12.10 -24.14
C VAL A 92 30.05 -11.69 -25.61
N LYS A 93 29.04 -12.08 -26.38
CA LYS A 93 28.96 -11.80 -27.82
C LYS A 93 28.37 -10.41 -28.09
N SER A 94 27.31 -10.06 -27.36
CA SER A 94 26.69 -8.74 -27.44
C SER A 94 26.07 -8.32 -26.11
N SER A 95 26.19 -7.04 -25.79
CA SER A 95 25.55 -6.43 -24.65
C SER A 95 25.19 -4.97 -24.97
N THR A 96 23.90 -4.66 -24.90
CA THR A 96 23.35 -3.37 -25.33
C THR A 96 22.37 -2.86 -24.28
N LEU A 97 22.66 -1.68 -23.74
CA LEU A 97 21.76 -0.94 -22.87
C LEU A 97 20.74 -0.19 -23.76
N GLU A 98 19.47 -0.53 -23.63
CA GLU A 98 18.36 0.14 -24.29
C GLU A 98 17.65 1.03 -23.28
N VAL A 99 17.41 2.29 -23.62
CA VAL A 99 16.59 3.22 -22.84
C VAL A 99 15.46 3.73 -23.72
N ARG A 100 14.21 3.52 -23.28
CA ARG A 100 13.02 4.09 -23.90
C ARG A 100 12.49 5.22 -23.05
N ARG A 101 12.13 6.32 -23.71
CA ARG A 101 11.42 7.44 -23.16
C ARG A 101 10.01 7.47 -23.71
N TYR A 102 9.02 7.20 -22.86
CA TYR A 102 7.62 7.26 -23.23
C TYR A 102 7.14 8.71 -23.25
N ARG A 103 6.72 9.19 -24.42
CA ARG A 103 6.52 10.63 -24.68
C ARG A 103 5.39 11.22 -23.83
N ASN A 104 4.30 10.46 -23.66
CA ASN A 104 3.11 10.93 -22.95
C ASN A 104 3.30 10.98 -21.44
N ALA A 105 3.94 9.96 -20.87
CA ALA A 105 4.17 9.86 -19.42
C ALA A 105 5.47 10.56 -18.98
N GLY A 106 6.41 10.80 -19.88
CA GLY A 106 7.74 11.32 -19.52
C GLY A 106 8.61 10.32 -18.74
N VAL A 107 8.22 9.05 -18.71
CA VAL A 107 8.89 7.96 -17.99
C VAL A 107 9.99 7.36 -18.86
N LEU A 108 11.13 7.11 -18.23
CA LEU A 108 12.24 6.36 -18.82
C LEU A 108 12.20 4.92 -18.32
N VAL A 109 12.39 3.95 -19.20
CA VAL A 109 12.51 2.52 -18.87
C VAL A 109 13.78 1.99 -19.53
N ALA A 110 14.59 1.24 -18.79
CA ALA A 110 15.88 0.74 -19.24
C ALA A 110 15.95 -0.80 -19.22
N TRP A 111 16.60 -1.37 -20.24
CA TRP A 111 16.86 -2.79 -20.39
C TRP A 111 18.30 -3.07 -20.78
N LEU A 112 18.80 -4.26 -20.42
CA LEU A 112 19.97 -4.86 -21.04
C LEU A 112 19.51 -5.95 -22.02
N GLU A 113 19.87 -5.81 -23.30
CA GLU A 113 19.89 -6.93 -24.24
C GLU A 113 21.25 -7.63 -24.13
N TYR A 114 21.23 -8.95 -23.92
CA TYR A 114 22.43 -9.73 -23.64
C TYR A 114 22.48 -11.03 -24.44
N GLU A 115 23.65 -11.31 -25.02
CA GLU A 115 24.01 -12.62 -25.52
C GLU A 115 25.41 -12.97 -25.04
N GLY A 116 25.50 -14.01 -24.22
CA GLY A 116 26.74 -14.46 -23.61
C GLY A 116 26.51 -15.66 -22.69
N PRO A 117 27.52 -16.04 -21.91
CA PRO A 117 27.41 -17.10 -20.90
C PRO A 117 26.44 -16.74 -19.76
N PRO A 118 26.11 -17.69 -18.87
CA PRO A 118 25.34 -17.38 -17.66
C PRO A 118 25.94 -16.26 -16.83
N LEU A 119 25.08 -15.38 -16.32
CA LEU A 119 25.47 -14.32 -15.40
C LEU A 119 25.57 -14.87 -13.97
N ALA A 120 26.32 -14.17 -13.11
CA ALA A 120 26.38 -14.50 -11.70
C ALA A 120 24.98 -14.45 -11.06
N PRO A 121 24.63 -15.41 -10.17
CA PRO A 121 23.32 -15.45 -9.52
C PRO A 121 22.94 -14.14 -8.83
N ARG A 122 23.94 -13.47 -8.23
CA ARG A 122 23.78 -12.23 -7.47
C ARG A 122 24.52 -11.09 -8.15
N GLU A 123 23.81 -9.98 -8.33
CA GLU A 123 24.30 -8.78 -9.00
C GLU A 123 24.98 -9.09 -10.35
N GLY A 124 24.36 -9.97 -11.15
CA GLY A 124 24.87 -10.39 -12.46
C GLY A 124 24.99 -9.24 -13.45
N VAL A 125 24.07 -8.27 -13.35
CA VAL A 125 24.18 -6.97 -14.03
C VAL A 125 24.34 -5.89 -12.97
N GLN A 126 25.28 -4.96 -13.18
CA GLN A 126 25.50 -3.81 -12.31
C GLN A 126 25.63 -2.53 -13.16
N LEU A 127 24.75 -1.56 -12.92
CA LEU A 127 24.87 -0.19 -13.40
C LEU A 127 25.44 0.65 -12.26
N VAL A 128 26.75 0.89 -12.28
CA VAL A 128 27.41 1.74 -11.30
C VAL A 128 27.09 3.19 -11.63
N SER A 129 26.49 3.90 -10.68
CA SER A 129 25.85 5.19 -10.91
C SER A 129 26.15 6.22 -9.83
N SER A 130 25.99 7.49 -10.17
CA SER A 130 25.96 8.60 -9.21
C SER A 130 24.65 9.38 -9.33
N LEU A 131 24.17 9.92 -8.21
CA LEU A 131 23.09 10.89 -8.19
C LEU A 131 23.69 12.30 -8.15
N ASP A 132 23.35 13.10 -9.14
CA ASP A 132 23.88 14.45 -9.32
C ASP A 132 23.02 15.46 -8.56
N ARG A 133 23.68 16.46 -7.95
CA ARG A 133 23.04 17.52 -7.15
C ARG A 133 22.05 17.00 -6.09
N PHE A 134 22.31 15.81 -5.54
CA PHE A 134 21.46 15.19 -4.53
C PHE A 134 21.35 16.07 -3.28
N ALA A 135 20.14 16.30 -2.77
CA ALA A 135 19.91 17.05 -1.53
C ALA A 135 19.45 16.15 -0.39
N ARG A 136 18.32 15.45 -0.59
CA ARG A 136 17.75 14.52 0.39
C ARG A 136 16.86 13.49 -0.30
N GLY A 137 16.76 12.32 0.29
CA GLY A 137 15.98 11.23 -0.26
C GLY A 137 15.41 10.28 0.78
N MET A 138 14.45 9.49 0.33
CA MET A 138 13.81 8.40 1.04
C MET A 138 13.85 7.15 0.15
N ALA A 139 14.08 6.00 0.75
CA ALA A 139 14.01 4.71 0.08
C ALA A 139 13.20 3.71 0.90
N THR A 140 12.57 2.76 0.21
CA THR A 140 11.87 1.64 0.84
C THR A 140 12.84 0.46 0.94
N LYS A 141 13.56 0.38 2.08
CA LYS A 141 14.62 -0.61 2.31
C LYS A 141 14.04 -1.94 2.74
N ARG A 142 14.47 -3.02 2.11
CA ARG A 142 14.23 -4.39 2.58
C ARG A 142 15.15 -4.70 3.76
N PHE A 143 14.59 -4.81 4.96
CA PHE A 143 15.37 -5.03 6.21
C PHE A 143 15.30 -6.47 6.73
N LYS A 144 14.27 -7.23 6.30
CA LYS A 144 14.16 -8.68 6.44
C LYS A 144 13.95 -9.28 5.05
N ILE A 145 13.93 -10.60 4.92
CA ILE A 145 13.76 -11.31 3.64
C ILE A 145 12.54 -10.79 2.86
N TYR A 146 11.49 -10.36 3.57
CA TYR A 146 10.20 -10.00 2.99
C TYR A 146 9.56 -8.72 3.56
N TRP A 147 10.21 -8.00 4.48
CA TRP A 147 9.68 -6.74 5.03
C TRP A 147 10.52 -5.55 4.63
N THR A 148 9.84 -4.44 4.40
CA THR A 148 10.45 -3.15 4.10
C THR A 148 10.18 -2.12 5.18
N ALA A 149 11.04 -1.13 5.27
CA ALA A 149 10.85 0.05 6.11
C ALA A 149 11.43 1.28 5.38
N PRO A 150 10.95 2.50 5.67
CA PRO A 150 11.57 3.69 5.14
C PRO A 150 12.99 3.86 5.67
N VAL A 151 13.87 4.39 4.84
CA VAL A 151 15.16 4.96 5.24
C VAL A 151 15.33 6.33 4.62
N PHE A 152 15.86 7.27 5.38
CA PHE A 152 16.06 8.66 4.98
C PHE A 152 17.56 8.97 4.94
N PHE A 153 17.98 9.76 3.96
CA PHE A 153 19.39 10.04 3.76
C PHE A 153 19.62 11.38 3.07
N SER A 154 20.62 12.11 3.56
CA SER A 154 21.20 13.31 2.92
C SER A 154 22.42 12.97 2.05
N ASP A 155 22.93 11.74 2.15
CA ASP A 155 23.99 11.22 1.30
C ASP A 155 23.66 9.77 0.90
N TYR A 156 23.37 9.60 -0.40
CA TYR A 156 22.95 8.31 -0.96
C TYR A 156 24.04 7.23 -0.91
N ARG A 157 25.29 7.60 -0.62
CA ARG A 157 26.41 6.66 -0.48
C ARG A 157 26.34 5.80 0.79
N PHE A 158 25.44 6.14 1.73
CA PHE A 158 25.16 5.32 2.92
C PHE A 158 23.93 4.44 2.78
N LEU A 159 23.30 4.42 1.61
CA LEU A 159 22.09 3.64 1.40
C LEU A 159 22.42 2.14 1.36
N GLY A 160 21.68 1.31 2.11
CA GLY A 160 21.85 -0.15 2.06
C GLY A 160 21.60 -0.74 0.66
N PRO A 161 22.02 -1.98 0.38
CA PRO A 161 22.04 -2.53 -0.98
C PRO A 161 20.67 -2.83 -1.60
N ALA A 162 19.67 -3.17 -0.77
CA ALA A 162 18.38 -3.74 -1.20
C ALA A 162 17.21 -2.80 -0.90
N ASN A 163 16.86 -1.94 -1.85
CA ASN A 163 15.70 -1.04 -1.76
C ASN A 163 14.75 -1.25 -2.95
N GLN A 164 13.45 -1.10 -2.70
CA GLN A 164 12.39 -1.26 -3.69
C GLN A 164 12.15 0.00 -4.54
N LEU A 165 12.57 1.17 -4.03
CA LEU A 165 12.57 2.45 -4.74
C LEU A 165 13.54 3.43 -4.08
N VAL A 166 13.87 4.49 -4.80
CA VAL A 166 14.52 5.69 -4.28
C VAL A 166 13.77 6.92 -4.78
N LEU A 167 13.27 7.74 -3.85
CA LEU A 167 12.65 9.04 -4.11
C LEU A 167 13.55 10.14 -3.55
N TRP A 168 13.87 11.16 -4.34
CA TRP A 168 14.73 12.26 -3.86
C TRP A 168 14.40 13.60 -4.48
N ARG A 169 15.01 14.64 -3.92
CA ARG A 169 15.08 15.98 -4.50
C ARG A 169 16.52 16.39 -4.75
N GLN A 170 16.72 17.21 -5.76
CA GLN A 170 17.98 17.91 -5.99
C GLN A 170 18.08 19.18 -5.14
N THR A 171 19.28 19.74 -5.04
CA THR A 171 19.54 21.02 -4.32
C THR A 171 18.82 22.20 -4.95
N GLU A 172 18.42 22.08 -6.21
CA GLU A 172 17.71 23.09 -6.98
C GLU A 172 16.44 22.49 -7.59
N GLY A 173 15.41 23.31 -7.74
CA GLY A 173 14.16 22.93 -8.41
C GLY A 173 13.09 22.30 -7.52
N PRO A 174 11.82 22.30 -7.98
CA PRO A 174 10.68 21.78 -7.22
C PRO A 174 10.44 20.28 -7.43
N ASP A 175 11.11 19.67 -8.41
CA ASP A 175 10.85 18.31 -8.85
C ASP A 175 11.30 17.27 -7.81
N TYR A 176 10.48 16.24 -7.67
CA TYR A 176 10.85 14.96 -7.10
C TYR A 176 11.33 14.05 -8.22
N HIS A 177 12.27 13.18 -7.89
CA HIS A 177 12.84 12.19 -8.79
C HIS A 177 12.60 10.81 -8.19
N LEU A 178 12.05 9.89 -8.97
CA LEU A 178 11.75 8.53 -8.56
C LEU A 178 12.50 7.55 -9.46
N LEU A 179 13.30 6.68 -8.84
CA LEU A 179 14.00 5.58 -9.50
C LEU A 179 13.52 4.27 -8.87
N VAL A 180 13.03 3.35 -9.69
CA VAL A 180 12.62 2.01 -9.24
C VAL A 180 13.43 0.95 -10.00
N PRO A 181 14.05 -0.02 -9.30
CA PRO A 181 14.54 -1.23 -9.96
C PRO A 181 13.35 -2.04 -10.50
N LEU A 182 13.57 -2.75 -11.59
CA LEU A 182 12.56 -3.60 -12.23
C LEU A 182 12.90 -5.08 -12.05
N ALA A 183 11.90 -5.93 -12.23
CA ALA A 183 12.06 -7.37 -12.23
C ALA A 183 11.34 -7.97 -13.45
N GLY A 184 11.81 -9.11 -13.96
CA GLY A 184 11.28 -9.76 -15.16
C GLY A 184 12.36 -10.56 -15.90
N GLY A 185 11.94 -11.51 -16.74
CA GLY A 185 12.87 -12.34 -17.53
C GLY A 185 13.84 -13.15 -16.67
N GLY A 186 13.37 -13.71 -15.55
CA GLY A 186 14.19 -14.44 -14.58
C GLY A 186 15.00 -13.56 -13.62
N MET A 187 14.97 -12.23 -13.75
CA MET A 187 15.84 -11.33 -13.00
C MET A 187 15.05 -10.48 -12.00
N VAL A 188 15.63 -10.23 -10.83
CA VAL A 188 15.10 -9.34 -9.78
C VAL A 188 16.06 -8.17 -9.58
N GLY A 189 15.56 -6.95 -9.75
CA GLY A 189 16.35 -5.73 -9.61
C GLY A 189 16.46 -5.24 -8.16
N GLU A 190 17.57 -4.56 -7.86
CA GLU A 190 17.77 -3.83 -6.60
C GLU A 190 18.47 -2.48 -6.87
N VAL A 191 18.28 -1.52 -5.96
CA VAL A 191 19.00 -0.23 -5.99
C VAL A 191 19.54 0.09 -4.61
N GLY A 192 20.73 0.70 -4.52
CA GLY A 192 21.40 0.99 -3.24
C GLY A 192 22.92 1.07 -3.38
N VAL A 193 23.66 0.83 -2.30
CA VAL A 193 25.13 0.74 -2.32
C VAL A 193 25.60 -0.68 -1.98
N SER A 194 26.57 -1.21 -2.75
CA SER A 194 27.33 -2.42 -2.41
C SER A 194 28.82 -2.18 -2.63
N GLU A 195 29.63 -3.05 -2.03
CA GLU A 195 31.06 -3.07 -2.30
C GLU A 195 31.33 -3.66 -3.70
N ILE A 196 31.92 -2.84 -4.57
CA ILE A 196 32.35 -3.20 -5.91
C ILE A 196 33.83 -2.85 -6.01
N GLU A 197 34.68 -3.86 -6.27
CA GLU A 197 36.14 -3.67 -6.37
C GLU A 197 36.70 -2.95 -5.13
N TRP A 198 36.28 -3.39 -3.93
CA TRP A 198 36.69 -2.85 -2.62
C TRP A 198 36.26 -1.41 -2.35
N ARG A 199 35.26 -0.90 -3.08
CA ARG A 199 34.72 0.46 -2.91
C ARG A 199 33.20 0.44 -2.77
N PRO A 200 32.61 1.28 -1.89
CA PRO A 200 31.17 1.45 -1.84
C PRO A 200 30.70 2.22 -3.07
N GLU A 201 29.91 1.57 -3.93
CA GLU A 201 29.39 2.15 -5.17
C GLU A 201 27.87 2.16 -5.14
N PHE A 202 27.25 3.30 -5.47
CA PHE A 202 25.81 3.35 -5.71
C PHE A 202 25.50 2.69 -7.06
N ARG A 203 24.48 1.83 -7.08
CA ARG A 203 24.18 1.03 -8.27
C ARG A 203 22.72 0.61 -8.35
N VAL A 204 22.30 0.35 -9.59
CA VAL A 204 21.15 -0.49 -9.91
C VAL A 204 21.68 -1.86 -10.34
N THR A 205 21.15 -2.94 -9.78
CA THR A 205 21.57 -4.31 -10.11
C THR A 205 20.40 -5.17 -10.56
N ALA A 206 20.70 -6.30 -11.18
CA ALA A 206 19.75 -7.37 -11.46
C ALA A 206 20.37 -8.73 -11.13
N SER A 207 19.61 -9.60 -10.46
CA SER A 207 20.05 -10.92 -9.95
C SER A 207 19.09 -12.02 -10.40
N SER A 208 19.61 -13.14 -10.92
CA SER A 208 18.81 -14.31 -11.30
C SER A 208 18.50 -15.23 -10.12
N TYR A 209 19.44 -15.33 -9.17
CA TYR A 209 19.51 -16.38 -8.14
C TYR A 209 19.76 -17.79 -8.71
N ASP A 210 19.98 -17.90 -10.02
CA ASP A 210 20.23 -19.14 -10.75
C ASP A 210 21.59 -19.06 -11.45
N PRO A 211 22.55 -19.95 -11.13
CA PRO A 211 23.88 -19.96 -11.76
C PRO A 211 23.88 -20.41 -13.23
N GLU A 212 22.78 -21.00 -13.70
CA GLU A 212 22.66 -21.51 -15.07
C GLU A 212 21.95 -20.52 -16.01
N LEU A 213 21.37 -19.43 -15.48
CA LEU A 213 20.62 -18.49 -16.30
C LEU A 213 21.53 -17.60 -17.15
N ALA A 214 21.38 -17.71 -18.47
CA ALA A 214 21.87 -16.76 -19.46
C ALA A 214 20.70 -15.91 -19.99
N PRO A 215 20.38 -14.75 -19.35
CA PRO A 215 19.19 -13.99 -19.71
C PRO A 215 19.36 -13.28 -21.05
N ARG A 216 18.30 -13.18 -21.87
CA ARG A 216 18.36 -12.49 -23.17
C ARG A 216 18.02 -11.01 -23.09
N ARG A 217 17.07 -10.66 -22.22
CA ARG A 217 16.59 -9.30 -22.05
C ARG A 217 16.25 -9.08 -20.59
N VAL A 218 16.93 -8.13 -19.95
CA VAL A 218 16.82 -7.87 -18.51
C VAL A 218 16.23 -6.48 -18.31
N PRO A 219 15.04 -6.32 -17.71
CA PRO A 219 14.57 -5.02 -17.27
C PRO A 219 15.44 -4.55 -16.10
N LEU A 220 15.90 -3.29 -16.12
CA LEU A 220 16.86 -2.76 -15.15
C LEU A 220 16.21 -1.79 -14.18
N PHE A 221 15.71 -0.67 -14.70
CA PHE A 221 15.04 0.35 -13.89
C PHE A 221 14.01 1.13 -14.71
N ALA A 222 13.10 1.78 -14.00
CA ALA A 222 12.30 2.87 -14.52
C ALA A 222 12.54 4.15 -13.71
N TYR A 223 12.41 5.29 -14.38
CA TYR A 223 12.63 6.61 -13.80
C TYR A 223 11.56 7.61 -14.24
N ALA A 224 11.12 8.45 -13.31
CA ALA A 224 10.22 9.57 -13.56
C ALA A 224 10.61 10.77 -12.68
N ALA A 225 10.24 11.97 -13.12
CA ALA A 225 10.41 13.19 -12.32
C ALA A 225 9.32 14.21 -12.59
N GLY A 226 9.00 14.98 -11.55
CA GLY A 226 7.97 16.02 -11.61
C GLY A 226 7.65 16.61 -10.23
N PRO A 227 6.85 17.68 -10.18
CA PRO A 227 6.63 18.42 -8.94
C PRO A 227 5.72 17.68 -7.96
N ASP A 228 4.84 16.79 -8.43
CA ASP A 228 3.87 16.06 -7.63
C ASP A 228 4.34 14.63 -7.35
N PRO A 229 4.85 14.33 -6.13
CA PRO A 229 5.41 13.01 -5.82
C PRO A 229 4.36 11.90 -5.74
N TYR A 230 3.06 12.19 -5.71
CA TYR A 230 2.01 11.16 -5.62
C TYR A 230 1.50 10.70 -6.98
N LYS A 231 1.70 11.52 -8.02
CA LYS A 231 1.45 11.10 -9.41
C LYS A 231 2.59 10.27 -10.00
N LEU A 232 3.83 10.53 -9.57
CA LEU A 232 5.02 9.88 -10.13
C LEU A 232 4.97 8.34 -10.07
N PRO A 233 4.66 7.68 -8.93
CA PRO A 233 4.63 6.22 -8.87
C PRO A 233 3.57 5.64 -9.81
N ARG A 234 2.40 6.28 -9.89
CA ARG A 234 1.31 5.82 -10.75
C ARG A 234 1.72 5.81 -12.21
N GLU A 235 2.15 6.95 -12.73
CA GLU A 235 2.56 7.09 -14.14
C GLU A 235 3.76 6.17 -14.47
N LEU A 236 4.72 6.09 -13.54
CA LEU A 236 5.90 5.26 -13.67
C LEU A 236 5.54 3.77 -13.75
N TYR A 237 4.72 3.27 -12.84
CA TYR A 237 4.40 1.84 -12.78
C TYR A 237 3.43 1.43 -13.90
N GLU A 238 2.46 2.27 -14.29
CA GLU A 238 1.61 2.02 -15.47
C GLU A 238 2.47 1.84 -16.71
N THR A 239 3.42 2.75 -16.92
CA THR A 239 4.33 2.70 -18.08
C THR A 239 5.27 1.49 -17.99
N ALA A 240 5.91 1.28 -16.84
CA ALA A 240 6.90 0.22 -16.69
C ALA A 240 6.26 -1.17 -16.80
N PHE A 241 5.09 -1.40 -16.22
CA PHE A 241 4.40 -2.69 -16.30
C PHE A 241 3.98 -3.02 -17.73
N ALA A 242 3.39 -2.06 -18.45
CA ALA A 242 3.03 -2.24 -19.86
C ALA A 242 4.28 -2.42 -20.75
N ALA A 243 5.34 -1.63 -20.54
CA ALA A 243 6.56 -1.69 -21.35
C ALA A 243 7.35 -3.00 -21.17
N THR A 244 7.25 -3.62 -19.99
CA THR A 244 7.94 -4.87 -19.66
C THR A 244 7.05 -6.11 -19.75
N GLY A 245 5.75 -5.95 -20.07
CA GLY A 245 4.81 -7.05 -20.20
C GLY A 245 4.64 -7.84 -18.90
N GLN A 246 4.56 -7.15 -17.76
CA GLN A 246 4.45 -7.81 -16.46
C GLN A 246 3.21 -8.68 -16.38
N TYR A 247 3.35 -9.84 -15.73
CA TYR A 247 2.21 -10.71 -15.46
C TYR A 247 1.20 -10.02 -14.55
N GLY A 248 1.64 -9.56 -13.37
CA GLY A 248 0.79 -8.95 -12.36
C GLY A 248 0.15 -7.62 -12.79
N ARG A 249 -0.80 -7.16 -11.98
CA ARG A 249 -1.57 -5.93 -12.24
C ARG A 249 -1.44 -4.93 -11.10
N LEU A 250 -1.56 -3.66 -11.45
CA LEU A 250 -1.57 -2.55 -10.51
C LEU A 250 -2.89 -2.50 -9.75
N ARG A 251 -2.88 -1.87 -8.56
CA ARG A 251 -4.00 -1.89 -7.61
C ARG A 251 -5.34 -1.46 -8.23
N TRP A 252 -5.32 -0.39 -9.02
CA TRP A 252 -6.51 0.18 -9.67
C TRP A 252 -7.01 -0.62 -10.88
N GLN A 253 -6.29 -1.66 -11.30
CA GLN A 253 -6.72 -2.59 -12.35
C GLN A 253 -7.38 -3.85 -11.75
N LYS A 254 -7.55 -3.89 -10.42
CA LYS A 254 -8.06 -5.02 -9.66
C LYS A 254 -9.21 -4.56 -8.76
N ALA A 255 -10.16 -5.44 -8.50
CA ALA A 255 -11.24 -5.14 -7.57
C ALA A 255 -10.74 -5.22 -6.12
N TYR A 256 -11.18 -4.28 -5.27
CA TYR A 256 -11.00 -4.43 -3.83
C TYR A 256 -12.01 -5.47 -3.30
N PRO A 257 -11.60 -6.48 -2.51
CA PRO A 257 -12.50 -7.54 -2.07
C PRO A 257 -13.56 -7.03 -1.09
N GLU A 258 -14.86 -7.30 -1.34
CA GLU A 258 -15.96 -6.81 -0.50
C GLU A 258 -15.84 -7.24 0.97
N ILE A 259 -15.30 -8.44 1.22
CA ILE A 259 -15.09 -9.00 2.56
C ILE A 259 -14.30 -8.02 3.45
N PHE A 260 -13.29 -7.39 2.87
CA PHE A 260 -12.36 -6.49 3.55
C PHE A 260 -12.87 -5.05 3.65
N THR A 261 -14.10 -4.77 3.21
CA THR A 261 -14.82 -3.52 3.50
C THR A 261 -15.48 -3.54 4.87
N ARG A 262 -15.34 -4.62 5.63
CA ARG A 262 -15.99 -4.82 6.93
C ARG A 262 -14.97 -5.03 8.04
N LEU A 263 -15.36 -4.68 9.27
CA LEU A 263 -14.55 -4.90 10.46
C LEU A 263 -14.36 -6.40 10.70
N GLY A 264 -13.10 -6.84 10.81
CA GLY A 264 -12.77 -8.24 11.07
C GLY A 264 -12.22 -8.52 12.45
N TRP A 265 -12.06 -9.80 12.76
CA TRP A 265 -11.28 -10.29 13.90
C TRP A 265 -10.33 -11.41 13.46
N CYS A 266 -9.12 -11.42 13.99
CA CYS A 266 -8.07 -12.41 13.74
C CYS A 266 -7.65 -13.08 15.06
N SER A 267 -7.32 -14.37 15.02
CA SER A 267 -6.97 -15.13 16.23
C SER A 267 -5.49 -15.05 16.66
N TRP A 268 -4.59 -14.46 15.88
CA TRP A 268 -3.13 -14.59 16.09
C TRP A 268 -2.65 -14.05 17.43
N ASN A 269 -2.74 -12.74 17.72
CA ASN A 269 -2.26 -12.25 19.01
C ASN A 269 -3.17 -12.67 20.18
N ALA A 270 -4.39 -13.12 19.91
CA ALA A 270 -5.28 -13.64 20.95
C ALA A 270 -4.81 -15.02 21.45
N TYR A 271 -4.42 -15.91 20.53
CA TYR A 271 -4.22 -17.33 20.86
C TYR A 271 -2.96 -17.96 20.27
N GLY A 272 -2.33 -17.33 19.29
CA GLY A 272 -1.21 -17.86 18.51
C GLY A 272 -1.52 -19.27 18.03
N GLN A 273 -0.51 -20.13 18.10
CA GLN A 273 -0.65 -21.55 17.74
C GLN A 273 -1.56 -22.35 18.68
N ASN A 274 -2.05 -21.76 19.78
CA ASN A 274 -2.97 -22.40 20.72
C ASN A 274 -4.45 -22.12 20.40
N VAL A 275 -4.76 -21.63 19.19
CA VAL A 275 -6.14 -21.45 18.72
C VAL A 275 -6.88 -22.81 18.67
N THR A 276 -8.15 -22.81 19.08
CA THR A 276 -9.04 -23.98 19.03
C THR A 276 -10.42 -23.55 18.56
N ALA A 277 -11.25 -24.52 18.14
CA ALA A 277 -12.64 -24.24 17.74
C ALA A 277 -13.43 -23.52 18.84
N ASP A 278 -13.27 -23.94 20.10
CA ASP A 278 -14.01 -23.36 21.23
C ASP A 278 -13.56 -21.94 21.54
N LYS A 279 -12.26 -21.65 21.50
CA LYS A 279 -11.75 -20.29 21.70
C LYS A 279 -12.31 -19.32 20.66
N VAL A 280 -12.29 -19.70 19.38
CA VAL A 280 -12.85 -18.88 18.29
C VAL A 280 -14.35 -18.61 18.53
N VAL A 281 -15.12 -19.63 18.90
CA VAL A 281 -16.54 -19.49 19.19
C VAL A 281 -16.79 -18.60 20.41
N GLU A 282 -15.98 -18.73 21.46
CA GLU A 282 -16.07 -17.90 22.66
C GLU A 282 -15.79 -16.43 22.37
N SER A 283 -14.76 -16.11 21.57
CA SER A 283 -14.49 -14.73 21.16
C SER A 283 -15.67 -14.15 20.39
N VAL A 284 -16.19 -14.88 19.39
CA VAL A 284 -17.32 -14.42 18.59
C VAL A 284 -18.57 -14.22 19.44
N ARG A 285 -18.83 -15.10 20.42
CA ARG A 285 -19.92 -14.92 21.39
C ARG A 285 -19.74 -13.63 22.18
N SER A 286 -18.56 -13.40 22.77
CA SER A 286 -18.24 -12.18 23.53
C SER A 286 -18.45 -10.91 22.70
N MET A 287 -17.98 -10.90 21.44
CA MET A 287 -18.17 -9.77 20.53
C MET A 287 -19.65 -9.49 20.22
N ARG A 288 -20.46 -10.55 20.05
CA ARG A 288 -21.90 -10.42 19.81
C ARG A 288 -22.64 -9.86 21.02
N GLU A 289 -22.34 -10.35 22.21
CA GLU A 289 -22.90 -9.83 23.47
C GLU A 289 -22.59 -8.35 23.67
N LYS A 290 -21.38 -7.92 23.27
CA LYS A 290 -20.94 -6.51 23.26
C LYS A 290 -21.47 -5.69 22.08
N GLN A 291 -22.22 -6.31 21.18
CA GLN A 291 -22.76 -5.71 19.94
C GLN A 291 -21.67 -5.11 19.04
N ILE A 292 -20.49 -5.73 18.98
CA ILE A 292 -19.44 -5.34 18.04
C ILE A 292 -19.89 -5.78 16.62
N PRO A 293 -19.88 -4.89 15.62
CA PRO A 293 -20.42 -5.16 14.30
C PRO A 293 -19.42 -5.96 13.44
N LEU A 294 -19.24 -7.24 13.78
CA LEU A 294 -18.27 -8.13 13.15
C LEU A 294 -18.71 -8.55 11.74
N GLY A 295 -17.83 -8.33 10.76
CA GLY A 295 -18.02 -8.69 9.35
C GLY A 295 -17.28 -9.93 8.90
N PHE A 296 -16.10 -10.21 9.45
CA PHE A 296 -15.38 -11.45 9.16
C PHE A 296 -14.57 -11.99 10.35
N VAL A 297 -14.29 -13.29 10.32
CA VAL A 297 -13.40 -14.00 11.25
C VAL A 297 -12.28 -14.66 10.46
N LEU A 298 -11.03 -14.43 10.86
CA LEU A 298 -9.83 -15.09 10.36
C LEU A 298 -9.27 -16.01 11.44
N VAL A 299 -9.26 -17.31 11.16
CA VAL A 299 -8.53 -18.29 11.98
C VAL A 299 -7.09 -18.34 11.49
N ASP A 300 -6.21 -17.70 12.25
CA ASP A 300 -4.78 -17.56 11.92
C ASP A 300 -3.97 -18.83 12.27
N ASP A 301 -2.64 -18.79 12.19
CA ASP A 301 -1.76 -19.96 12.37
C ASP A 301 -2.03 -20.73 13.68
N GLY A 302 -1.95 -22.07 13.58
CA GLY A 302 -2.19 -23.01 14.67
C GLY A 302 -3.24 -24.07 14.38
N TRP A 303 -4.05 -23.93 13.33
CA TRP A 303 -5.13 -24.86 12.98
C TRP A 303 -4.71 -26.05 12.09
N LEU A 304 -3.58 -25.94 11.40
CA LEU A 304 -3.11 -26.91 10.41
C LEU A 304 -2.58 -28.20 11.05
N SER A 305 -2.76 -29.34 10.35
CA SER A 305 -2.08 -30.60 10.68
C SER A 305 -0.62 -30.57 10.24
N VAL A 306 0.30 -30.47 11.20
CA VAL A 306 1.74 -30.24 10.93
C VAL A 306 2.65 -31.19 11.71
N ARG A 307 3.78 -31.57 11.10
CA ARG A 307 4.89 -32.30 11.74
C ARG A 307 6.23 -31.71 11.28
N ASP A 308 7.11 -31.39 12.21
CA ASP A 308 8.42 -30.77 11.94
C ASP A 308 8.33 -29.51 11.07
N GLN A 309 7.32 -28.67 11.35
CA GLN A 309 7.01 -27.46 10.58
C GLN A 309 6.64 -27.76 9.11
N LYS A 310 6.21 -28.98 8.77
CA LYS A 310 5.71 -29.35 7.44
C LYS A 310 4.23 -29.69 7.47
N LEU A 311 3.50 -29.31 6.42
CA LEU A 311 2.09 -29.68 6.23
C LEU A 311 1.98 -31.19 6.03
N THR A 312 1.02 -31.81 6.72
CA THR A 312 0.81 -33.27 6.64
C THR A 312 -0.53 -33.67 6.04
N ALA A 313 -1.55 -32.84 6.21
CA ALA A 313 -2.89 -33.03 5.64
C ALA A 313 -3.53 -31.65 5.40
N PHE A 314 -4.52 -31.58 4.51
CA PHE A 314 -5.34 -30.37 4.35
C PHE A 314 -6.39 -30.20 5.47
N ASP A 315 -6.72 -31.28 6.17
CA ASP A 315 -7.57 -31.25 7.36
C ASP A 315 -6.88 -30.59 8.56
N ALA A 316 -7.69 -30.02 9.44
CA ALA A 316 -7.26 -29.38 10.67
C ALA A 316 -6.63 -30.37 11.65
N ASP A 317 -5.84 -29.85 12.58
CA ASP A 317 -5.46 -30.57 13.78
C ASP A 317 -6.71 -31.05 14.53
N ALA A 318 -6.91 -32.36 14.58
CA ALA A 318 -8.11 -32.98 15.15
C ALA A 318 -8.24 -32.79 16.67
N ALA A 319 -7.14 -32.53 17.40
CA ALA A 319 -7.21 -32.26 18.82
C ALA A 319 -7.73 -30.83 19.09
N LYS A 320 -7.35 -29.86 18.24
CA LYS A 320 -7.80 -28.46 18.36
C LYS A 320 -9.17 -28.22 17.71
N PHE A 321 -9.52 -29.02 16.71
CA PHE A 321 -10.75 -28.93 15.92
C PHE A 321 -11.38 -30.32 15.74
N PRO A 322 -11.94 -30.93 16.81
CA PRO A 322 -12.44 -32.32 16.77
C PRO A 322 -13.62 -32.56 15.81
N GLY A 323 -14.37 -31.52 15.44
CA GLY A 323 -15.40 -31.57 14.40
C GLY A 323 -14.92 -31.14 13.01
N GLY A 324 -13.62 -30.89 12.86
CA GLY A 324 -13.01 -30.28 11.68
C GLY A 324 -13.39 -28.81 11.47
N MET A 325 -12.80 -28.19 10.44
CA MET A 325 -13.08 -26.80 10.08
C MET A 325 -14.52 -26.58 9.58
N ALA A 326 -15.13 -27.58 8.93
CA ALA A 326 -16.51 -27.52 8.50
C ALA A 326 -17.50 -27.29 9.66
N ALA A 327 -17.30 -27.97 10.79
CA ALA A 327 -18.15 -27.77 11.97
C ALA A 327 -17.99 -26.35 12.54
N LEU A 328 -16.75 -25.83 12.61
CA LEU A 328 -16.50 -24.47 13.09
C LEU A 328 -17.17 -23.43 12.17
N ALA A 329 -16.95 -23.51 10.86
CA ALA A 329 -17.55 -22.59 9.89
C ALA A 329 -19.09 -22.62 9.96
N ARG A 330 -19.69 -23.81 10.07
CA ARG A 330 -21.14 -23.96 10.25
C ARG A 330 -21.62 -23.22 11.50
N ARG A 331 -20.98 -23.41 12.66
CA ARG A 331 -21.35 -22.70 13.91
C ARG A 331 -21.24 -21.19 13.74
N LEU A 332 -20.12 -20.69 13.20
CA LEU A 332 -19.89 -19.26 13.02
C LEU A 332 -20.96 -18.61 12.11
N ARG A 333 -21.37 -19.29 11.04
CA ARG A 333 -22.35 -18.78 10.09
C ARG A 333 -23.79 -18.96 10.54
N GLU A 334 -24.15 -20.13 11.05
CA GLU A 334 -25.53 -20.47 11.36
C GLU A 334 -25.94 -19.98 12.75
N GLU A 335 -25.10 -20.16 13.76
CA GLU A 335 -25.41 -19.75 15.14
C GLU A 335 -25.08 -18.27 15.35
N TYR A 336 -23.90 -17.83 14.92
CA TYR A 336 -23.39 -16.48 15.20
C TYR A 336 -23.54 -15.49 14.06
N LYS A 337 -24.09 -15.92 12.90
CA LYS A 337 -24.36 -15.06 11.73
C LYS A 337 -23.14 -14.26 11.25
N VAL A 338 -21.93 -14.82 11.38
CA VAL A 338 -20.70 -14.19 10.86
C VAL A 338 -20.76 -14.18 9.32
N PRO A 339 -20.69 -13.01 8.66
CA PRO A 339 -20.85 -12.94 7.20
C PRO A 339 -19.77 -13.71 6.43
N HIS A 340 -18.51 -13.60 6.85
CA HIS A 340 -17.38 -14.24 6.18
C HIS A 340 -16.43 -14.91 7.16
N VAL A 341 -15.91 -16.08 6.78
CA VAL A 341 -14.89 -16.78 7.55
C VAL A 341 -13.73 -17.14 6.64
N GLY A 342 -12.50 -16.99 7.15
CA GLY A 342 -11.27 -17.26 6.43
C GLY A 342 -10.26 -17.98 7.31
N VAL A 343 -9.23 -18.50 6.66
CA VAL A 343 -8.11 -19.20 7.32
C VAL A 343 -6.77 -18.69 6.83
N TRP A 344 -5.78 -18.84 7.68
CA TRP A 344 -4.39 -18.60 7.33
C TRP A 344 -3.71 -19.89 6.83
N HIS A 345 -2.78 -19.78 5.88
CA HIS A 345 -1.80 -20.83 5.59
C HIS A 345 -0.50 -20.21 5.03
N THR A 346 0.58 -20.98 4.91
CA THR A 346 1.78 -20.50 4.20
C THR A 346 1.72 -20.84 2.71
N PHE A 347 2.44 -20.08 1.89
CA PHE A 347 2.55 -20.30 0.45
C PHE A 347 3.06 -21.71 0.11
N GLN A 348 4.11 -22.16 0.80
CA GLN A 348 4.77 -23.44 0.56
C GLN A 348 4.10 -24.66 1.25
N GLY A 349 2.87 -24.52 1.77
CA GLY A 349 2.19 -25.52 2.60
C GLY A 349 2.26 -25.16 4.08
N TYR A 350 3.40 -25.40 4.75
CA TYR A 350 3.70 -24.85 6.07
C TYR A 350 5.16 -24.34 6.14
N TRP A 351 5.64 -23.82 7.28
CA TRP A 351 6.91 -23.08 7.35
C TRP A 351 8.13 -23.77 6.70
N ASN A 352 8.27 -25.10 6.80
CA ASN A 352 9.30 -25.94 6.17
C ASN A 352 8.81 -26.76 4.96
N GLY A 353 7.64 -26.46 4.42
CA GLY A 353 7.08 -27.08 3.23
C GLY A 353 6.02 -28.16 3.52
N VAL A 354 5.99 -29.18 2.66
CA VAL A 354 5.08 -30.34 2.74
C VAL A 354 5.85 -31.58 3.17
N ALA A 355 5.27 -32.42 4.03
CA ALA A 355 5.90 -33.66 4.48
C ALA A 355 5.85 -34.72 3.35
N PRO A 356 7.00 -35.33 2.98
CA PRO A 356 7.12 -36.16 1.76
C PRO A 356 6.35 -37.48 1.82
N ASP A 357 6.09 -38.02 3.00
CA ASP A 357 5.46 -39.31 3.27
C ASP A 357 3.93 -39.22 3.45
N THR A 358 3.31 -38.16 2.91
CA THR A 358 1.88 -37.86 3.11
C THR A 358 1.07 -38.01 1.84
N GLU A 359 -0.26 -38.12 1.98
CA GLU A 359 -1.17 -38.14 0.82
C GLU A 359 -1.11 -36.83 0.04
N VAL A 360 -0.99 -35.70 0.74
CA VAL A 360 -0.82 -34.38 0.12
C VAL A 360 0.42 -34.35 -0.79
N ALA A 361 1.56 -34.82 -0.31
CA ALA A 361 2.77 -34.87 -1.14
C ALA A 361 2.66 -35.83 -2.33
N ARG A 362 1.99 -36.98 -2.15
CA ARG A 362 1.83 -38.00 -3.21
C ARG A 362 0.77 -37.64 -4.26
N GLY A 363 -0.26 -36.89 -3.88
CA GLY A 363 -1.38 -36.51 -4.74
C GLY A 363 -1.08 -35.32 -5.67
N HIS A 364 0.02 -34.59 -5.42
CA HIS A 364 0.32 -33.34 -6.13
C HIS A 364 1.75 -33.29 -6.63
N ARG A 365 1.99 -32.43 -7.61
CA ARG A 365 3.33 -32.21 -8.14
C ARG A 365 4.12 -31.31 -7.19
N MET A 366 5.15 -31.90 -6.59
CA MET A 366 6.05 -31.23 -5.65
C MET A 366 7.38 -30.87 -6.32
N PHE A 367 7.96 -29.75 -5.90
CA PHE A 367 9.34 -29.39 -6.21
C PHE A 367 10.23 -29.74 -5.01
N LYS A 368 11.38 -30.35 -5.29
CA LYS A 368 12.39 -30.66 -4.28
C LYS A 368 13.31 -29.45 -4.14
N GLY A 369 13.03 -28.62 -3.15
CA GLY A 369 13.83 -27.45 -2.83
C GLY A 369 15.09 -27.80 -2.03
N LEU A 370 15.76 -26.75 -1.57
CA LEU A 370 16.94 -26.83 -0.72
C LEU A 370 16.70 -27.69 0.53
N GLU A 371 17.75 -28.37 0.98
CA GLU A 371 17.73 -29.26 2.16
C GLU A 371 16.66 -30.38 2.08
N GLY A 372 16.19 -30.71 0.87
CA GLY A 372 15.14 -31.71 0.66
C GLY A 372 13.73 -31.27 1.09
N LYS A 373 13.53 -29.99 1.38
CA LYS A 373 12.20 -29.41 1.66
C LYS A 373 11.34 -29.48 0.40
N LEU A 374 10.08 -29.92 0.55
CA LEU A 374 9.13 -29.96 -0.57
C LEU A 374 8.21 -28.74 -0.52
N LEU A 375 7.94 -28.15 -1.67
CA LEU A 375 6.88 -27.14 -1.85
C LEU A 375 6.05 -27.50 -3.09
N PRO A 376 4.81 -26.98 -3.22
CA PRO A 376 4.06 -27.07 -4.47
C PRO A 376 4.92 -26.57 -5.63
N ASP A 377 4.95 -27.29 -6.76
CA ASP A 377 5.89 -26.98 -7.84
C ASP A 377 5.75 -25.51 -8.30
N PRO A 378 6.79 -24.67 -8.12
CA PRO A 378 6.70 -23.23 -8.29
C PRO A 378 6.69 -22.81 -9.76
N ARG A 379 6.81 -23.75 -10.70
CA ARG A 379 6.71 -23.49 -12.13
C ARG A 379 5.24 -23.34 -12.53
N GLU A 380 4.98 -22.47 -13.50
CA GLU A 380 3.64 -22.16 -13.98
C GLU A 380 2.81 -23.42 -14.29
N GLY A 381 1.61 -23.47 -13.73
CA GLY A 381 0.61 -24.54 -13.88
C GLY A 381 0.93 -25.84 -13.14
N ARG A 382 2.16 -26.03 -12.66
CA ARG A 382 2.60 -27.33 -12.10
C ARG A 382 2.13 -27.54 -10.66
N GLY A 383 2.16 -26.51 -9.84
CA GLY A 383 1.72 -26.56 -8.44
C GLY A 383 0.22 -26.25 -8.24
N GLN A 384 -0.52 -25.89 -9.28
CA GLN A 384 -1.90 -25.39 -9.16
C GLN A 384 -2.85 -26.40 -8.52
N SER A 385 -2.74 -27.70 -8.84
CA SER A 385 -3.61 -28.74 -8.27
C SER A 385 -3.58 -28.82 -6.74
N PHE A 386 -2.43 -28.52 -6.12
CA PHE A 386 -2.27 -28.48 -4.67
C PHE A 386 -3.21 -27.45 -4.05
N TYR A 387 -3.22 -26.23 -4.58
CA TYR A 387 -4.10 -25.17 -4.09
C TYR A 387 -5.57 -25.41 -4.46
N GLU A 388 -5.84 -25.97 -5.64
CA GLU A 388 -7.23 -26.23 -6.06
C GLU A 388 -7.93 -27.24 -5.17
N ASP A 389 -7.27 -28.34 -4.81
CA ASP A 389 -7.87 -29.34 -3.92
C ASP A 389 -8.04 -28.77 -2.51
N TRP A 390 -7.05 -28.01 -2.02
CA TRP A 390 -7.15 -27.37 -0.72
C TRP A 390 -8.30 -26.34 -0.67
N TYR A 391 -8.39 -25.48 -1.68
CA TYR A 391 -9.40 -24.41 -1.72
C TYR A 391 -10.79 -24.94 -2.04
N ARG A 392 -10.91 -26.04 -2.79
CA ARG A 392 -12.18 -26.77 -2.93
C ARG A 392 -12.69 -27.26 -1.57
N ASN A 393 -11.81 -27.84 -0.75
CA ASN A 393 -12.16 -28.30 0.59
C ASN A 393 -12.58 -27.12 1.48
N LEU A 394 -11.76 -26.07 1.56
CA LEU A 394 -12.07 -24.85 2.33
C LEU A 394 -13.41 -24.24 1.90
N LYS A 395 -13.65 -24.10 0.59
CA LYS A 395 -14.92 -23.56 0.09
C LYS A 395 -16.09 -24.46 0.43
N GLY A 396 -15.95 -25.78 0.27
CA GLY A 396 -16.96 -26.77 0.64
C GLY A 396 -17.28 -26.78 2.14
N TRP A 397 -16.31 -26.45 2.99
CA TRP A 397 -16.49 -26.29 4.44
C TRP A 397 -17.12 -24.95 4.83
N GLY A 398 -17.22 -23.99 3.90
CA GLY A 398 -17.86 -22.70 4.12
C GLY A 398 -16.89 -21.54 4.33
N TYR A 399 -15.63 -21.63 3.93
CA TYR A 399 -14.68 -20.52 3.96
C TYR A 399 -14.72 -19.68 2.68
N ASP A 400 -14.49 -18.38 2.81
CA ASP A 400 -14.62 -17.40 1.71
C ASP A 400 -13.30 -16.75 1.31
N PHE A 401 -12.29 -16.77 2.18
CA PHE A 401 -11.02 -16.12 1.92
C PHE A 401 -9.86 -16.78 2.66
N VAL A 402 -8.64 -16.45 2.24
CA VAL A 402 -7.41 -16.91 2.86
C VAL A 402 -6.44 -15.74 3.14
N LYS A 403 -5.64 -15.87 4.20
CA LYS A 403 -4.41 -15.08 4.40
C LYS A 403 -3.22 -16.00 4.13
N VAL A 404 -2.33 -15.59 3.22
CA VAL A 404 -1.23 -16.45 2.76
C VAL A 404 0.10 -15.86 3.23
N ASP A 405 0.76 -16.53 4.14
CA ASP A 405 2.05 -16.07 4.67
C ASP A 405 3.24 -16.71 3.95
N GLY A 406 4.40 -16.10 4.14
CA GLY A 406 5.66 -16.66 3.70
C GLY A 406 5.87 -16.65 2.19
N GLN A 407 5.16 -15.82 1.43
CA GLN A 407 5.30 -15.79 -0.03
C GLN A 407 6.72 -15.34 -0.47
N GLY A 408 7.36 -14.47 0.31
CA GLY A 408 8.78 -14.13 0.18
C GLY A 408 9.76 -15.20 0.66
N ASN A 409 9.30 -16.30 1.27
CA ASN A 409 10.18 -17.42 1.65
C ASN A 409 10.60 -18.27 0.45
N THR A 410 10.04 -18.05 -0.74
CA THR A 410 10.36 -18.82 -1.96
C THR A 410 11.87 -18.97 -2.17
N VAL A 411 12.65 -17.92 -1.92
CA VAL A 411 14.12 -17.95 -1.99
C VAL A 411 14.77 -19.02 -1.09
N LYS A 412 14.19 -19.33 0.07
CA LYS A 412 14.68 -20.38 0.98
C LYS A 412 14.53 -21.80 0.40
N PHE A 413 13.72 -21.96 -0.64
CA PHE A 413 13.47 -23.22 -1.31
C PHE A 413 14.17 -23.32 -2.66
N THR A 414 14.32 -22.20 -3.38
CA THR A 414 14.71 -22.21 -4.80
C THR A 414 16.03 -21.52 -5.13
N ASP A 415 16.70 -20.87 -4.17
CA ASP A 415 18.00 -20.23 -4.41
C ASP A 415 19.02 -21.24 -4.97
N GLY A 416 19.62 -20.89 -6.12
CA GLY A 416 20.54 -21.75 -6.86
C GLY A 416 19.89 -22.89 -7.66
N LEU A 417 18.56 -23.06 -7.61
CA LEU A 417 17.85 -24.15 -8.30
C LEU A 417 17.02 -23.69 -9.51
N MET A 418 16.60 -22.42 -9.53
CA MET A 418 15.89 -21.79 -10.63
C MET A 418 15.83 -20.27 -10.42
N PRO A 419 15.44 -19.47 -11.42
CA PRO A 419 15.39 -18.03 -11.26
C PRO A 419 14.34 -17.61 -10.21
N LEU A 420 14.71 -16.69 -9.31
CA LEU A 420 13.83 -16.28 -8.22
C LEU A 420 12.54 -15.63 -8.73
N PHE A 421 12.65 -14.79 -9.78
CA PHE A 421 11.48 -14.14 -10.38
C PHE A 421 10.50 -15.17 -10.95
N ASP A 422 11.01 -16.17 -11.69
CA ASP A 422 10.19 -17.22 -12.30
C ASP A 422 9.53 -18.11 -11.24
N SER A 423 10.22 -18.36 -10.13
CA SER A 423 9.67 -19.10 -9.00
C SER A 423 8.55 -18.33 -8.30
N GLY A 424 8.70 -17.02 -8.12
CA GLY A 424 7.65 -16.15 -7.59
C GLY A 424 6.45 -16.10 -8.54
N GLU A 425 6.69 -15.84 -9.83
CA GLU A 425 5.65 -15.75 -10.86
C GLU A 425 4.82 -17.04 -10.95
N GLY A 426 5.47 -18.19 -11.12
CA GLY A 426 4.75 -19.45 -11.28
C GLY A 426 4.00 -19.87 -10.00
N SER A 427 4.55 -19.60 -8.81
CA SER A 427 3.87 -19.87 -7.55
C SER A 427 2.63 -18.98 -7.36
N HIS A 428 2.74 -17.69 -7.71
CA HIS A 428 1.61 -16.75 -7.67
C HIS A 428 0.53 -17.11 -8.68
N ARG A 429 0.90 -17.52 -9.90
CA ARG A 429 -0.04 -18.06 -10.90
C ARG A 429 -0.79 -19.27 -10.36
N ASN A 430 -0.08 -20.22 -9.76
CA ASN A 430 -0.66 -21.44 -9.20
C ASN A 430 -1.64 -21.14 -8.05
N LEU A 431 -1.25 -20.27 -7.12
CA LEU A 431 -2.05 -19.88 -5.97
C LEU A 431 -3.29 -19.07 -6.37
N GLN A 432 -3.09 -17.98 -7.12
CA GLN A 432 -4.17 -17.06 -7.46
C GLN A 432 -5.13 -17.67 -8.48
N GLY A 433 -4.65 -18.47 -9.42
CA GLY A 433 -5.51 -19.21 -10.35
C GLY A 433 -6.42 -20.22 -9.64
N ALA A 434 -5.97 -20.81 -8.54
CA ALA A 434 -6.83 -21.61 -7.67
C ALA A 434 -7.77 -20.73 -6.85
N ALA A 435 -7.26 -19.67 -6.20
CA ALA A 435 -8.05 -18.80 -5.34
C ALA A 435 -9.20 -18.12 -6.10
N GLU A 436 -8.98 -17.69 -7.34
CA GLU A 436 -10.01 -17.11 -8.22
C GLU A 436 -11.22 -18.04 -8.38
N LYS A 437 -10.96 -19.34 -8.59
CA LYS A 437 -12.01 -20.35 -8.79
C LYS A 437 -12.93 -20.51 -7.58
N PHE A 438 -12.43 -20.26 -6.37
CA PHE A 438 -13.15 -20.60 -5.13
C PHE A 438 -13.53 -19.38 -4.27
N PHE A 439 -12.81 -18.26 -4.38
CA PHE A 439 -12.89 -17.12 -3.46
C PHE A 439 -13.12 -15.74 -4.12
N GLU A 440 -13.17 -15.62 -5.44
CA GLU A 440 -13.43 -14.32 -6.09
C GLU A 440 -14.92 -13.92 -6.08
N GLY A 441 -15.80 -14.83 -6.48
CA GLY A 441 -17.25 -14.64 -6.42
C GLY A 441 -17.79 -13.36 -7.09
N GLY A 442 -17.04 -12.76 -8.04
CA GLY A 442 -17.40 -11.51 -8.71
C GLY A 442 -17.30 -10.24 -7.85
N LYS A 443 -16.69 -10.32 -6.65
CA LYS A 443 -16.60 -9.20 -5.68
C LYS A 443 -15.17 -8.87 -5.25
N GLY A 444 -14.20 -9.24 -6.08
CA GLY A 444 -12.77 -9.18 -5.77
C GLY A 444 -12.29 -10.42 -5.01
N LEU A 445 -11.02 -10.76 -5.19
CA LEU A 445 -10.45 -12.00 -4.67
C LEU A 445 -10.26 -11.96 -3.15
N GLY A 446 -10.93 -12.87 -2.42
CA GLY A 446 -10.73 -13.08 -0.98
C GLY A 446 -9.35 -13.67 -0.65
N LEU A 447 -8.30 -12.85 -0.76
CA LEU A 447 -6.93 -13.23 -0.46
C LEU A 447 -6.16 -12.05 0.13
N ILE A 448 -5.51 -12.25 1.27
CA ILE A 448 -4.51 -11.33 1.85
C ILE A 448 -3.13 -11.90 1.57
N ASN A 449 -2.35 -11.15 0.79
CA ASN A 449 -0.94 -11.37 0.51
C ASN A 449 -0.08 -11.01 1.73
N CYS A 450 0.84 -11.86 2.14
CA CYS A 450 1.60 -11.61 3.37
C CYS A 450 3.04 -12.15 3.35
N MET A 451 3.93 -11.40 4.02
CA MET A 451 5.38 -11.65 4.07
C MET A 451 5.97 -11.68 2.66
N GLU A 452 5.71 -10.64 1.86
CA GLU A 452 6.17 -10.57 0.47
C GLU A 452 6.33 -9.15 -0.09
N MET A 453 6.92 -8.26 0.71
CA MET A 453 7.29 -6.91 0.27
C MET A 453 8.57 -6.92 -0.57
N THR A 454 8.55 -7.67 -1.68
CA THR A 454 9.67 -7.91 -2.59
C THR A 454 9.19 -7.85 -4.05
N LEU A 455 10.03 -7.39 -4.99
CA LEU A 455 9.65 -7.23 -6.40
C LEU A 455 9.14 -8.53 -7.05
N GLU A 456 9.79 -9.67 -6.82
CA GLU A 456 9.42 -10.98 -7.38
C GLU A 456 8.02 -11.46 -6.96
N ASN A 457 7.45 -10.83 -5.94
CA ASN A 457 6.12 -11.12 -5.45
C ASN A 457 5.13 -10.01 -5.84
N ALA A 458 5.44 -8.76 -5.50
CA ALA A 458 4.56 -7.62 -5.76
C ALA A 458 4.25 -7.44 -7.26
N TYR A 459 5.21 -7.76 -8.15
CA TYR A 459 5.01 -7.68 -9.60
C TYR A 459 4.18 -8.83 -10.17
N ASN A 460 3.90 -9.85 -9.35
CA ASN A 460 3.14 -11.03 -9.72
C ASN A 460 1.75 -11.08 -9.07
N TRP A 461 1.31 -9.99 -8.43
CA TRP A 461 -0.06 -9.85 -7.93
C TRP A 461 -1.08 -9.64 -9.04
N ARG A 462 -1.48 -10.80 -9.55
CA ARG A 462 -2.62 -11.17 -10.39
C ARG A 462 -3.88 -10.30 -10.29
N THR A 463 -4.51 -10.59 -9.18
CA THR A 463 -5.94 -10.46 -8.93
C THR A 463 -6.17 -10.21 -7.45
N SER A 464 -5.32 -10.76 -6.57
CA SER A 464 -5.25 -10.35 -5.17
C SER A 464 -4.90 -8.87 -5.09
N ASN A 465 -5.62 -8.16 -4.22
CA ASN A 465 -5.55 -6.71 -4.13
C ASN A 465 -5.41 -6.19 -2.69
N VAL A 466 -5.03 -7.05 -1.76
CA VAL A 466 -4.74 -6.69 -0.37
C VAL A 466 -3.42 -7.35 0.02
N ALA A 467 -2.49 -6.58 0.59
CA ALA A 467 -1.18 -7.07 1.00
C ALA A 467 -0.68 -6.43 2.29
N ARG A 468 -0.09 -7.21 3.20
CA ARG A 468 0.46 -6.70 4.46
C ARG A 468 1.59 -5.69 4.22
N SER A 469 1.54 -4.55 4.92
CA SER A 469 2.47 -3.42 4.75
C SER A 469 3.52 -3.24 5.84
N SER A 470 3.64 -4.15 6.80
CA SER A 470 4.68 -4.11 7.84
C SER A 470 4.98 -5.48 8.42
N ASP A 471 5.96 -5.53 9.32
CA ASP A 471 6.10 -6.62 10.28
C ASP A 471 4.93 -6.66 11.27
N ASP A 472 4.87 -7.73 12.06
CA ASP A 472 3.79 -7.98 13.03
C ASP A 472 3.59 -6.80 14.01
N TYR A 473 2.32 -6.54 14.33
CA TYR A 473 1.96 -5.74 15.51
C TYR A 473 2.25 -6.52 16.80
N GLN A 474 3.19 -6.00 17.58
CA GLN A 474 3.73 -6.61 18.79
C GLN A 474 3.62 -5.63 19.98
N PRO A 475 2.43 -5.46 20.56
CA PRO A 475 2.16 -4.47 21.61
C PRO A 475 3.03 -4.64 22.86
N GLU A 476 3.50 -5.85 23.13
CA GLU A 476 4.40 -6.17 24.23
C GLU A 476 5.78 -5.51 24.11
N LEU A 477 6.18 -5.13 22.88
CA LEU A 477 7.43 -4.45 22.62
C LEU A 477 7.22 -2.93 22.67
N LYS A 478 7.79 -2.27 23.69
CA LYS A 478 7.63 -0.83 23.95
C LYS A 478 7.80 0.10 22.72
N HIS A 479 8.67 -0.26 21.78
CA HIS A 479 8.93 0.56 20.57
C HIS A 479 7.95 0.27 19.41
N ASN A 480 7.33 -0.92 19.39
CA ASN A 480 6.55 -1.40 18.25
C ASN A 480 5.32 -0.52 17.95
N PRO A 481 4.55 0.00 18.92
CA PRO A 481 3.39 0.84 18.58
C PRO A 481 3.72 2.01 17.63
N LYS A 482 4.82 2.72 17.90
CA LYS A 482 5.31 3.83 17.06
C LYS A 482 5.91 3.31 15.74
N ASP A 483 6.80 2.33 15.81
CA ASP A 483 7.49 1.79 14.63
C ASP A 483 6.49 1.17 13.64
N HIS A 484 5.44 0.52 14.13
CA HIS A 484 4.41 -0.09 13.32
C HIS A 484 3.63 0.97 12.52
N VAL A 485 3.15 2.04 13.15
CA VAL A 485 2.44 3.12 12.43
C VAL A 485 3.37 3.83 11.44
N PHE A 486 4.60 4.10 11.85
CA PHE A 486 5.62 4.70 11.00
C PHE A 486 5.94 3.86 9.76
N GLN A 487 6.21 2.56 9.92
CA GLN A 487 6.52 1.66 8.81
C GLN A 487 5.38 1.54 7.82
N ASN A 488 4.14 1.30 8.30
CA ASN A 488 2.98 1.17 7.42
C ASN A 488 2.72 2.44 6.61
N ALA A 489 2.79 3.62 7.25
CA ALA A 489 2.57 4.90 6.61
C ALA A 489 3.51 5.13 5.42
N TYR A 490 4.81 4.87 5.60
CA TYR A 490 5.78 5.08 4.53
C TYR A 490 5.83 3.95 3.52
N ASN A 491 5.63 2.70 3.94
CA ASN A 491 5.55 1.57 3.03
C ASN A 491 4.36 1.69 2.06
N ALA A 492 3.29 2.37 2.46
CA ALA A 492 2.15 2.65 1.59
C ALA A 492 2.54 3.41 0.30
N TYR A 493 3.61 4.22 0.31
CA TYR A 493 4.09 4.94 -0.88
C TYR A 493 4.51 3.99 -2.01
N TRP A 494 5.09 2.84 -1.65
CA TRP A 494 5.47 1.79 -2.60
C TRP A 494 4.32 0.79 -2.82
N LEU A 495 3.79 0.23 -1.74
CA LEU A 495 2.87 -0.92 -1.79
C LEU A 495 1.51 -0.57 -2.42
N ALA A 496 1.00 0.65 -2.20
CA ALA A 496 -0.31 1.09 -2.70
C ALA A 496 -0.39 1.15 -4.24
N ASN A 497 0.73 1.00 -4.95
CA ASN A 497 0.73 0.86 -6.40
C ASN A 497 0.29 -0.54 -6.86
N PHE A 498 0.46 -1.56 -6.02
CA PHE A 498 0.20 -2.96 -6.36
C PHE A 498 -0.98 -3.56 -5.61
N ALA A 499 -1.24 -3.16 -4.36
CA ALA A 499 -2.35 -3.68 -3.56
C ALA A 499 -2.78 -2.66 -2.49
N TYR A 500 -3.97 -2.82 -1.93
CA TYR A 500 -4.38 -2.08 -0.74
C TYR A 500 -3.52 -2.51 0.47
N PRO A 501 -2.85 -1.57 1.16
CA PRO A 501 -2.03 -1.89 2.33
C PRO A 501 -2.88 -2.42 3.49
N ASP A 502 -2.59 -3.64 3.93
CA ASP A 502 -3.08 -4.21 5.18
C ASP A 502 -2.12 -3.83 6.32
N TRP A 503 -2.62 -2.98 7.23
CA TRP A 503 -1.89 -2.44 8.37
C TRP A 503 -1.91 -3.36 9.59
N ASP A 504 -2.20 -4.64 9.37
CA ASP A 504 -2.23 -5.67 10.39
C ASP A 504 -3.29 -5.44 11.48
N MET A 505 -3.54 -6.49 12.22
CA MET A 505 -4.40 -6.45 13.40
C MET A 505 -3.87 -5.51 14.50
N PHE A 506 -4.76 -5.16 15.43
CA PHE A 506 -4.39 -4.51 16.69
C PHE A 506 -5.24 -5.04 17.85
N GLN A 507 -4.81 -4.79 19.08
CA GLN A 507 -5.57 -5.13 20.29
C GLN A 507 -6.31 -3.88 20.77
N SER A 508 -7.64 -3.97 20.95
CA SER A 508 -8.42 -2.81 21.39
C SER A 508 -8.29 -2.54 22.89
N HIS A 509 -7.75 -3.50 23.65
CA HIS A 509 -7.49 -3.38 25.08
C HIS A 509 -6.08 -2.92 25.44
N ASP A 510 -5.20 -2.79 24.44
CA ASP A 510 -3.83 -2.30 24.63
C ASP A 510 -3.81 -0.82 25.06
N GLU A 511 -2.74 -0.39 25.72
CA GLU A 511 -2.54 1.00 26.14
C GLU A 511 -2.56 1.96 24.92
N ALA A 512 -1.99 1.54 23.79
CA ALA A 512 -1.97 2.30 22.55
C ALA A 512 -3.20 2.05 21.65
N ALA A 513 -4.28 1.44 22.16
CA ALA A 513 -5.42 1.01 21.34
C ALA A 513 -6.08 2.14 20.52
N GLU A 514 -6.33 3.32 21.12
CA GLU A 514 -6.90 4.47 20.38
C GLU A 514 -5.95 4.98 19.29
N TYR A 515 -4.64 4.97 19.55
CA TYR A 515 -3.60 5.34 18.59
C TYR A 515 -3.61 4.41 17.38
N HIS A 516 -3.68 3.10 17.61
CA HIS A 516 -3.74 2.09 16.54
C HIS A 516 -5.08 2.06 15.82
N ALA A 517 -6.20 2.22 16.53
CA ALA A 517 -7.52 2.31 15.92
C ALA A 517 -7.60 3.50 14.96
N ALA A 518 -7.11 4.69 15.37
CA ALA A 518 -7.03 5.86 14.51
C ALA A 518 -6.16 5.62 13.27
N ALA A 519 -5.00 4.97 13.44
CA ALA A 519 -4.09 4.63 12.33
C ALA A 519 -4.73 3.68 11.31
N ARG A 520 -5.38 2.59 11.76
CA ARG A 520 -6.09 1.66 10.87
C ARG A 520 -7.29 2.32 10.20
N ALA A 521 -8.02 3.17 10.91
CA ALA A 521 -9.19 3.87 10.36
C ALA A 521 -8.83 4.71 9.13
N VAL A 522 -7.69 5.40 9.15
CA VAL A 522 -7.25 6.22 8.02
C VAL A 522 -6.49 5.47 6.93
N SER A 523 -6.02 4.24 7.19
CA SER A 523 -5.16 3.48 6.27
C SER A 523 -5.70 3.33 4.84
N GLY A 524 -7.03 3.25 4.70
CA GLY A 524 -7.71 2.94 3.43
C GLY A 524 -7.69 1.45 3.06
N GLY A 525 -7.14 0.58 3.91
CA GLY A 525 -7.10 -0.88 3.74
C GLY A 525 -8.08 -1.63 4.66
N PRO A 526 -7.93 -2.96 4.80
CA PRO A 526 -8.69 -3.75 5.75
C PRO A 526 -8.43 -3.29 7.18
N VAL A 527 -9.44 -3.49 8.06
CA VAL A 527 -9.29 -3.25 9.50
C VAL A 527 -9.85 -4.44 10.26
N TYR A 528 -9.00 -5.05 11.07
CA TYR A 528 -9.37 -6.15 11.95
C TYR A 528 -8.61 -6.05 13.28
N PHE A 529 -9.19 -6.62 14.34
CA PHE A 529 -8.61 -6.62 15.68
C PHE A 529 -8.35 -8.06 16.15
N THR A 530 -7.62 -8.24 17.26
CA THR A 530 -7.16 -9.57 17.72
C THR A 530 -7.23 -9.71 19.25
N ASP A 531 -8.36 -9.29 19.82
CA ASP A 531 -8.57 -9.40 21.27
C ASP A 531 -8.96 -10.82 21.68
N GLU A 532 -8.55 -11.21 22.89
CA GLU A 532 -9.11 -12.37 23.57
C GLU A 532 -10.56 -12.10 23.98
N ALA A 533 -11.36 -13.17 24.07
CA ALA A 533 -12.72 -13.11 24.58
C ALA A 533 -12.77 -12.40 25.93
N GLY A 534 -13.70 -11.45 26.08
CA GLY A 534 -13.84 -10.67 27.31
C GLY A 534 -13.08 -9.35 27.31
N LYS A 535 -11.97 -9.22 26.58
CA LYS A 535 -11.10 -8.03 26.60
C LYS A 535 -11.50 -6.93 25.61
N GLU A 536 -12.36 -7.23 24.64
CA GLU A 536 -12.75 -6.29 23.59
C GLU A 536 -13.32 -4.98 24.17
N ARG A 537 -12.91 -3.83 23.62
CA ARG A 537 -13.36 -2.48 23.99
C ARG A 537 -14.33 -1.90 22.94
N PRO A 538 -15.66 -2.03 23.12
CA PRO A 538 -16.64 -1.67 22.10
C PRO A 538 -16.65 -0.18 21.76
N GLU A 539 -16.28 0.68 22.70
CA GLU A 539 -16.19 2.13 22.54
C GLU A 539 -15.09 2.58 21.57
N ILE A 540 -14.10 1.72 21.30
CA ILE A 540 -13.07 1.91 20.27
C ILE A 540 -13.57 1.27 18.96
N LEU A 541 -13.93 -0.01 19.03
CA LEU A 541 -14.23 -0.82 17.85
C LEU A 541 -15.45 -0.31 17.06
N LYS A 542 -16.51 0.16 17.74
CA LYS A 542 -17.72 0.70 17.10
C LYS A 542 -17.49 2.03 16.38
N ARG A 543 -16.36 2.71 16.60
CA ARG A 543 -16.01 3.97 15.91
C ARG A 543 -15.36 3.74 14.54
N LEU A 544 -14.89 2.52 14.26
CA LEU A 544 -14.25 2.12 12.99
C LEU A 544 -15.27 1.80 11.89
N ALA A 545 -16.46 1.35 12.27
CA ALA A 545 -17.45 0.79 11.36
C ALA A 545 -18.85 1.36 11.59
N LEU A 546 -19.69 1.26 10.57
CA LEU A 546 -21.14 1.38 10.67
C LEU A 546 -21.73 0.24 11.50
N SER A 547 -22.98 0.40 11.95
CA SER A 547 -23.70 -0.63 12.71
C SER A 547 -23.86 -1.97 11.99
N ASP A 548 -23.77 -1.99 10.65
CA ASP A 548 -23.79 -3.20 9.83
C ASP A 548 -22.39 -3.82 9.59
N GLY A 549 -21.35 -3.23 10.19
CA GLY A 549 -19.97 -3.71 10.15
C GLY A 549 -19.15 -3.15 9.00
N ARG A 550 -19.73 -2.38 8.06
CA ARG A 550 -18.95 -1.73 6.99
C ARG A 550 -18.03 -0.66 7.57
N LEU A 551 -16.77 -0.68 7.15
CA LEU A 551 -15.75 0.28 7.54
C LEU A 551 -16.02 1.66 6.95
N LEU A 552 -15.58 2.68 7.69
CA LEU A 552 -15.52 4.05 7.23
C LEU A 552 -14.07 4.35 6.83
N SER A 553 -13.79 4.35 5.52
CA SER A 553 -12.44 4.50 4.98
C SER A 553 -12.33 5.71 4.05
N ALA A 554 -11.08 6.13 3.80
CA ALA A 554 -10.75 6.96 2.64
C ALA A 554 -11.03 6.20 1.33
N ASP A 555 -11.15 6.93 0.21
CA ASP A 555 -11.44 6.35 -1.11
C ASP A 555 -10.23 5.61 -1.69
N GLU A 556 -9.03 6.05 -1.33
CA GLU A 556 -7.74 5.51 -1.76
C GLU A 556 -6.85 5.26 -0.53
N PRO A 557 -5.84 4.37 -0.60
CA PRO A 557 -4.88 4.19 0.49
C PRO A 557 -4.21 5.50 0.89
N ALA A 558 -4.23 5.78 2.19
CA ALA A 558 -3.71 7.04 2.70
C ALA A 558 -2.18 7.14 2.57
N GLN A 559 -1.69 8.36 2.41
CA GLN A 559 -0.28 8.66 2.14
C GLN A 559 0.28 9.59 3.21
N VAL A 560 1.59 9.51 3.47
CA VAL A 560 2.29 10.53 4.28
C VAL A 560 2.13 11.89 3.62
N THR A 561 1.98 12.98 4.38
CA THR A 561 1.83 14.32 3.80
C THR A 561 3.13 14.79 3.12
N ARG A 562 2.99 15.65 2.11
CA ARG A 562 4.08 16.06 1.21
C ARG A 562 5.29 16.67 1.92
N ASP A 563 5.07 17.42 2.98
CA ASP A 563 6.12 18.05 3.78
C ASP A 563 7.01 17.02 4.51
N LEU A 564 6.46 15.84 4.83
CA LEU A 564 7.14 14.80 5.58
C LEU A 564 7.70 13.68 4.70
N LEU A 565 7.31 13.57 3.43
CA LEU A 565 7.65 12.44 2.56
C LEU A 565 9.16 12.12 2.47
N LEU A 566 10.03 13.13 2.67
CA LEU A 566 11.50 12.98 2.67
C LEU A 566 12.13 13.39 4.02
N SER A 567 11.39 13.31 5.12
CA SER A 567 11.83 13.61 6.50
C SER A 567 11.58 12.42 7.41
N ASP A 568 12.41 12.25 8.44
CA ASP A 568 12.29 11.12 9.37
C ASP A 568 11.60 11.54 10.68
N PRO A 569 10.26 11.46 10.80
CA PRO A 569 9.55 11.82 12.04
C PRO A 569 9.85 10.87 13.21
N SER A 570 10.53 9.74 12.98
CA SER A 570 10.95 8.86 14.07
C SER A 570 12.15 9.42 14.85
N VAL A 571 12.89 10.36 14.25
CA VAL A 571 14.06 11.01 14.85
C VAL A 571 13.89 12.53 14.92
N GLU A 572 13.39 13.16 13.86
CA GLU A 572 13.04 14.59 13.83
C GLU A 572 11.83 14.84 14.74
N PRO A 573 11.83 15.90 15.58
CA PRO A 573 10.79 16.15 16.59
C PRO A 573 9.52 16.76 15.98
N VAL A 574 9.01 16.14 14.91
CA VAL A 574 7.81 16.52 14.16
C VAL A 574 6.82 15.35 14.17
N PRO A 575 5.50 15.62 14.16
CA PRO A 575 4.51 14.56 14.08
C PRO A 575 4.49 13.96 12.67
N LEU A 576 4.35 12.64 12.58
CA LEU A 576 3.96 11.98 11.33
C LEU A 576 2.54 12.42 10.99
N LYS A 577 2.31 12.91 9.77
CA LYS A 577 0.97 13.20 9.24
C LYS A 577 0.68 12.30 8.05
N ILE A 578 -0.55 11.77 8.01
CA ILE A 578 -1.04 10.85 7.00
C ILE A 578 -2.39 11.37 6.52
N SER A 579 -2.61 11.45 5.22
CA SER A 579 -3.81 12.01 4.63
C SER A 579 -4.52 11.07 3.66
N GLY A 580 -5.84 11.17 3.63
CA GLY A 580 -6.71 10.48 2.67
C GLY A 580 -7.95 11.31 2.35
N ALA A 581 -8.48 11.14 1.13
CA ALA A 581 -9.64 11.87 0.65
C ALA A 581 -10.93 11.00 0.73
N VAL A 582 -12.06 11.69 0.86
CA VAL A 582 -13.42 11.13 0.78
C VAL A 582 -14.23 11.99 -0.18
N SER A 583 -14.76 11.37 -1.22
CA SER A 583 -15.53 11.99 -2.28
C SER A 583 -16.89 11.31 -2.44
N ARG A 584 -17.96 12.10 -2.43
CA ARG A 584 -19.34 11.67 -2.57
C ARG A 584 -20.09 12.66 -3.44
N GLN A 585 -21.34 12.35 -3.78
CA GLN A 585 -22.16 13.27 -4.58
C GLN A 585 -22.33 14.62 -3.85
N GLY A 586 -21.78 15.70 -4.42
CA GLY A 586 -21.84 17.04 -3.87
C GLY A 586 -21.01 17.27 -2.60
N PHE A 587 -20.06 16.38 -2.30
CA PHE A 587 -19.27 16.42 -1.06
C PHE A 587 -17.85 15.93 -1.28
N ALA A 588 -16.87 16.67 -0.77
CA ALA A 588 -15.47 16.27 -0.70
C ALA A 588 -14.90 16.66 0.67
N ALA A 589 -14.11 15.77 1.27
CA ALA A 589 -13.43 16.00 2.53
C ALA A 589 -12.06 15.32 2.55
N GLY A 590 -11.12 15.96 3.22
CA GLY A 590 -9.84 15.38 3.60
C GLY A 590 -9.89 14.89 5.04
N VAL A 591 -9.20 13.79 5.31
CA VAL A 591 -8.92 13.34 6.67
C VAL A 591 -7.41 13.30 6.83
N VAL A 592 -6.90 14.05 7.82
CA VAL A 592 -5.49 14.02 8.20
C VAL A 592 -5.38 13.43 9.59
N ALA A 593 -4.56 12.40 9.75
CA ALA A 593 -4.18 11.86 11.04
C ALA A 593 -2.76 12.26 11.37
N ALA A 594 -2.53 12.75 12.60
CA ALA A 594 -1.21 13.09 13.09
C ALA A 594 -0.84 12.17 14.26
N PHE A 595 0.41 11.71 14.28
CA PHE A 595 0.92 10.75 15.27
C PHE A 595 2.29 11.19 15.78
N ASN A 596 2.52 11.09 17.09
CA ASN A 596 3.87 11.11 17.63
C ASN A 596 4.50 9.72 17.44
N VAL A 597 5.37 9.58 16.43
CA VAL A 597 6.19 8.39 16.17
C VAL A 597 7.65 8.58 16.59
N ASN A 598 7.99 9.74 17.16
CA ASN A 598 9.37 10.06 17.52
C ASN A 598 9.84 9.15 18.65
N LYS A 599 11.05 8.59 18.53
CA LYS A 599 11.57 7.57 19.45
C LYS A 599 12.10 8.14 20.76
N THR A 600 12.42 9.44 20.81
CA THR A 600 13.11 10.06 21.95
C THR A 600 12.41 11.29 22.50
N ALA A 601 11.65 12.01 21.68
CA ALA A 601 10.94 13.23 22.08
C ALA A 601 9.66 12.91 22.86
N ALA A 602 9.58 13.42 24.09
CA ALA A 602 8.38 13.30 24.93
C ALA A 602 7.15 14.00 24.35
N SER A 603 7.36 15.01 23.50
CA SER A 603 6.32 15.69 22.76
C SER A 603 6.84 16.22 21.43
N VAL A 604 5.99 16.23 20.42
CA VAL A 604 6.25 16.81 19.10
C VAL A 604 5.24 17.90 18.78
N ALA A 605 5.68 18.95 18.10
CA ALA A 605 4.82 20.05 17.67
C ALA A 605 4.76 20.08 16.15
N GLY A 606 3.57 20.31 15.62
CA GLY A 606 3.34 20.41 14.18
C GLY A 606 2.18 21.34 13.88
N ALA A 607 1.84 21.41 12.61
CA ALA A 607 0.70 22.18 12.17
C ALA A 607 0.06 21.58 10.93
N LEU A 608 -1.25 21.65 10.87
CA LEU A 608 -2.06 21.30 9.71
C LEU A 608 -2.10 22.48 8.74
N ARG A 609 -1.98 22.22 7.45
CA ARG A 609 -2.09 23.21 6.36
C ARG A 609 -3.03 22.72 5.27
N ALA A 610 -3.48 23.64 4.42
CA ALA A 610 -4.22 23.27 3.22
C ALA A 610 -3.41 22.34 2.29
N ALA A 611 -2.09 22.59 2.19
CA ALA A 611 -1.17 21.78 1.40
C ALA A 611 -1.01 20.32 1.86
N ASP A 612 -1.55 19.95 3.03
CA ASP A 612 -1.63 18.54 3.47
C ASP A 612 -2.74 17.76 2.74
N MET A 613 -3.69 18.45 2.09
CA MET A 613 -4.84 17.89 1.37
C MET A 613 -5.03 18.51 -0.04
N PRO A 614 -4.02 18.46 -0.92
CA PRO A 614 -4.09 19.09 -2.24
C PRO A 614 -5.14 18.47 -3.18
N GLU A 615 -5.62 17.27 -2.89
CA GLU A 615 -6.67 16.57 -3.66
C GLU A 615 -8.07 17.12 -3.39
N VAL A 616 -8.27 17.75 -2.23
CA VAL A 616 -9.57 18.26 -1.77
C VAL A 616 -9.60 19.79 -1.76
N LEU A 617 -8.45 20.42 -1.53
CA LEU A 617 -8.34 21.86 -1.32
C LEU A 617 -7.66 22.57 -2.50
N SER A 618 -8.18 23.75 -2.83
CA SER A 618 -7.57 24.70 -3.77
C SER A 618 -7.04 25.93 -3.03
N SER A 619 -6.12 26.69 -3.65
CA SER A 619 -5.55 27.92 -3.07
C SER A 619 -6.57 29.03 -2.87
N GLU A 620 -7.69 28.99 -3.60
CA GLU A 620 -8.66 30.09 -3.70
C GLU A 620 -9.88 29.94 -2.78
N GLN A 621 -9.93 28.89 -1.95
CA GLN A 621 -11.13 28.57 -1.15
C GLN A 621 -10.85 28.53 0.36
N GLU A 622 -11.76 29.12 1.14
CA GLU A 622 -11.78 28.93 2.60
C GLU A 622 -12.10 27.46 2.92
N PHE A 623 -11.56 26.94 4.02
CA PHE A 623 -11.86 25.59 4.48
C PHE A 623 -12.05 25.54 5.99
N ALA A 624 -12.91 24.62 6.43
CA ALA A 624 -13.16 24.36 7.83
C ALA A 624 -12.44 23.08 8.25
N VAL A 625 -11.89 23.10 9.46
CA VAL A 625 -11.21 21.95 10.07
C VAL A 625 -11.93 21.58 11.35
N TYR A 626 -12.35 20.33 11.47
CA TYR A 626 -12.73 19.74 12.74
C TYR A 626 -11.55 18.99 13.34
N GLN A 627 -11.03 19.48 14.47
CA GLN A 627 -10.00 18.81 15.25
C GLN A 627 -10.67 17.94 16.32
N ARG A 628 -10.53 16.62 16.18
CA ARG A 628 -11.21 15.65 17.03
C ARG A 628 -10.75 15.70 18.48
N GLY A 629 -9.43 15.72 18.72
CA GLY A 629 -8.85 15.72 20.07
C GLY A 629 -9.28 16.91 20.93
N ARG A 630 -9.77 17.99 20.31
CA ARG A 630 -10.31 19.18 20.99
C ARG A 630 -11.82 19.37 20.83
N ALA A 631 -12.48 18.49 20.08
CA ALA A 631 -13.88 18.62 19.67
C ALA A 631 -14.24 20.03 19.15
N ARG A 632 -13.35 20.64 18.36
CA ARG A 632 -13.45 22.05 17.94
C ARG A 632 -13.39 22.18 16.42
N ALA A 633 -14.20 23.10 15.88
CA ALA A 633 -14.07 23.54 14.50
C ALA A 633 -13.30 24.87 14.40
N SER A 634 -12.52 25.01 13.33
CA SER A 634 -11.78 26.22 12.99
C SER A 634 -11.98 26.55 11.52
N LEU A 635 -12.10 27.84 11.18
CA LEU A 635 -12.10 28.33 9.80
C LEU A 635 -10.68 28.78 9.45
N LEU A 636 -10.14 28.30 8.33
CA LEU A 636 -8.89 28.78 7.76
C LEU A 636 -9.20 29.47 6.43
N ARG A 637 -8.79 30.74 6.33
CA ARG A 637 -9.15 31.64 5.21
C ARG A 637 -8.06 31.79 4.15
N ASP A 638 -6.86 31.37 4.47
CA ASP A 638 -5.68 31.47 3.63
C ASP A 638 -5.02 30.10 3.55
N TYR A 639 -4.64 29.69 2.35
CA TYR A 639 -3.99 28.42 2.04
C TYR A 639 -2.68 28.23 2.84
N GLU A 640 -2.00 29.33 3.16
CA GLU A 640 -0.76 29.34 3.95
C GLU A 640 -1.00 29.29 5.47
N THR A 641 -2.26 29.46 5.92
CA THR A 641 -2.57 29.45 7.36
C THR A 641 -2.29 28.07 7.96
N ALA A 642 -1.57 28.09 9.07
CA ALA A 642 -1.24 26.94 9.87
C ALA A 642 -2.20 26.78 11.06
N LEU A 643 -2.76 25.58 11.27
CA LEU A 643 -3.40 25.23 12.54
C LEU A 643 -2.41 24.45 13.42
N PRO A 644 -1.80 25.05 14.45
CA PRO A 644 -0.80 24.38 15.27
C PRO A 644 -1.41 23.37 16.25
N PHE A 645 -0.66 22.31 16.52
CA PHE A 645 -0.98 21.28 17.51
C PHE A 645 0.29 20.66 18.13
N THR A 646 0.11 19.97 19.25
CA THR A 646 1.19 19.29 19.98
C THR A 646 0.69 17.92 20.40
N LEU A 647 1.54 16.90 20.26
CA LEU A 647 1.25 15.52 20.62
C LEU A 647 2.29 15.05 21.64
N GLY A 648 1.84 14.50 22.76
CA GLY A 648 2.71 13.85 23.75
C GLY A 648 3.13 12.44 23.32
N GLU A 649 3.70 11.66 24.23
CA GLU A 649 4.02 10.26 24.02
C GLU A 649 2.78 9.46 23.57
N LEU A 650 2.90 8.69 22.49
CA LEU A 650 1.77 7.99 21.84
C LEU A 650 0.56 8.90 21.57
N GLY A 651 0.78 10.21 21.47
CA GLY A 651 -0.24 11.19 21.14
C GLY A 651 -0.64 11.08 19.67
N HIS A 652 -1.94 11.21 19.40
CA HIS A 652 -2.47 11.31 18.06
C HIS A 652 -3.64 12.30 18.01
N ASP A 653 -3.96 12.80 16.81
CA ASP A 653 -5.16 13.59 16.57
C ASP A 653 -5.67 13.35 15.14
N LEU A 654 -6.97 13.59 14.92
CA LEU A 654 -7.63 13.45 13.63
C LEU A 654 -8.27 14.78 13.23
N PHE A 655 -8.02 15.19 12.00
CA PHE A 655 -8.53 16.40 11.42
C PHE A 655 -9.42 16.07 10.23
N THR A 656 -10.67 16.51 10.26
CA THR A 656 -11.56 16.48 9.08
C THR A 656 -11.54 17.85 8.43
N VAL A 657 -11.10 17.91 7.19
CA VAL A 657 -10.84 19.15 6.45
C VAL A 657 -11.79 19.24 5.28
N VAL A 658 -12.58 20.31 5.21
CA VAL A 658 -13.71 20.39 4.26
C VAL A 658 -13.77 21.79 3.65
N PRO A 659 -13.86 21.91 2.31
CA PRO A 659 -14.07 23.19 1.66
C PRO A 659 -15.32 23.90 2.20
N VAL A 660 -15.23 25.21 2.43
CA VAL A 660 -16.41 26.00 2.80
C VAL A 660 -17.12 26.44 1.54
N GLU A 661 -18.36 25.99 1.42
CA GLU A 661 -19.22 26.32 0.30
C GLU A 661 -20.48 27.03 0.79
N ARG A 662 -20.71 28.25 0.28
CA ARG A 662 -21.86 29.09 0.67
C ARG A 662 -22.05 29.19 2.19
N GLY A 663 -20.94 29.32 2.92
CA GLY A 663 -20.93 29.48 4.38
C GLY A 663 -21.16 28.20 5.18
N ALA A 664 -21.00 27.01 4.59
CA ALA A 664 -21.13 25.73 5.29
C ALA A 664 -20.10 24.69 4.82
N ALA A 665 -19.66 23.85 5.76
CA ALA A 665 -18.76 22.72 5.53
C ALA A 665 -19.18 21.54 6.42
N VAL A 666 -19.46 20.37 5.82
CA VAL A 666 -20.01 19.19 6.54
C VAL A 666 -18.89 18.28 7.00
N PHE A 667 -18.80 17.98 8.30
CA PHE A 667 -17.77 17.05 8.81
C PHE A 667 -18.23 15.58 8.82
N GLY A 668 -19.54 15.33 8.78
CA GLY A 668 -20.11 13.98 8.86
C GLY A 668 -20.36 13.54 10.30
N LEU A 669 -20.10 12.27 10.61
CA LEU A 669 -20.33 11.67 11.94
C LEU A 669 -19.11 11.85 12.87
N LEU A 670 -19.22 12.77 13.82
CA LEU A 670 -18.19 13.11 14.81
C LEU A 670 -17.93 11.99 15.82
N ASP A 671 -18.78 10.98 15.94
CA ASP A 671 -18.56 9.79 16.80
C ASP A 671 -17.72 8.69 16.13
N LYS A 672 -17.39 8.83 14.84
CA LYS A 672 -16.59 7.87 14.06
C LYS A 672 -15.21 8.43 13.72
N TYR A 673 -14.15 7.62 13.64
CA TYR A 673 -12.80 8.13 13.32
C TYR A 673 -12.76 8.87 11.97
N VAL A 674 -13.27 8.23 10.91
CA VAL A 674 -13.38 8.79 9.55
C VAL A 674 -14.85 9.14 9.26
N GLY A 675 -15.41 10.01 10.10
CA GLY A 675 -16.83 10.41 10.05
C GLY A 675 -17.34 10.96 8.71
N ALA A 676 -16.46 11.57 7.93
CA ALA A 676 -16.77 12.08 6.60
C ALA A 676 -17.21 10.96 5.63
N ALA A 677 -16.66 9.74 5.77
CA ALA A 677 -17.01 8.60 4.92
C ALA A 677 -18.45 8.10 5.13
N ALA A 678 -19.10 8.51 6.23
CA ALA A 678 -20.51 8.20 6.49
C ALA A 678 -21.47 9.07 5.69
N VAL A 679 -21.00 10.17 5.08
CA VAL A 679 -21.81 10.99 4.17
C VAL A 679 -22.06 10.21 2.88
N ARG A 680 -23.31 10.21 2.41
CA ARG A 680 -23.73 9.61 1.13
C ARG A 680 -23.83 10.67 0.03
N SER A 681 -24.40 11.81 0.37
CA SER A 681 -24.51 12.96 -0.53
C SER A 681 -24.75 14.23 0.25
N VAL A 682 -24.36 15.35 -0.33
CA VAL A 682 -24.73 16.69 0.12
C VAL A 682 -25.38 17.42 -1.05
N THR A 683 -26.59 17.94 -0.84
CA THR A 683 -27.29 18.76 -1.82
C THR A 683 -27.66 20.10 -1.23
N ARG A 684 -27.79 21.11 -2.10
CA ARG A 684 -28.13 22.47 -1.72
C ARG A 684 -29.37 22.90 -2.48
N ASP A 685 -30.45 23.15 -1.75
CA ASP A 685 -31.71 23.59 -2.35
C ASP A 685 -31.62 25.05 -2.81
N ALA A 686 -32.52 25.44 -3.73
CA ALA A 686 -32.66 26.81 -4.20
C ALA A 686 -32.91 27.82 -3.04
N ASP A 687 -33.53 27.36 -1.95
CA ASP A 687 -33.84 28.13 -0.75
C ASP A 687 -32.68 28.21 0.27
N LYS A 688 -31.44 27.94 -0.15
CA LYS A 688 -30.23 27.91 0.71
C LYS A 688 -30.27 26.88 1.85
N ALA A 689 -31.11 25.85 1.76
CA ALA A 689 -31.06 24.71 2.68
C ALA A 689 -29.96 23.73 2.27
N LEU A 690 -29.21 23.22 3.25
CA LEU A 690 -28.22 22.17 3.07
C LEU A 690 -28.84 20.82 3.49
N ASN A 691 -28.96 19.88 2.56
CA ASN A 691 -29.44 18.53 2.86
C ASN A 691 -28.26 17.56 2.84
N VAL A 692 -28.09 16.81 3.91
CA VAL A 692 -27.02 15.82 4.08
C VAL A 692 -27.65 14.45 4.27
N ARG A 693 -27.33 13.51 3.39
CA ARG A 693 -27.68 12.09 3.58
C ARG A 693 -26.51 11.38 4.24
N LEU A 694 -26.80 10.65 5.31
CA LEU A 694 -25.86 9.88 6.11
C LEU A 694 -26.18 8.40 6.00
N ALA A 695 -25.15 7.56 6.07
CA ALA A 695 -25.29 6.11 6.02
C ALA A 695 -26.02 5.54 7.26
N GLU A 696 -25.90 6.20 8.40
CA GLU A 696 -26.60 5.86 9.64
C GLU A 696 -26.74 7.08 10.57
N SER A 697 -27.42 6.90 11.69
CA SER A 697 -27.47 7.88 12.78
C SER A 697 -26.15 7.91 13.57
N GLY A 698 -25.77 9.10 14.05
CA GLY A 698 -24.57 9.33 14.85
C GLY A 698 -24.52 10.78 15.33
N ASP A 699 -23.39 11.19 15.89
CA ASP A 699 -23.17 12.57 16.30
C ASP A 699 -22.82 13.40 15.06
N PHE A 700 -23.79 14.02 14.41
CA PHE A 700 -23.55 14.79 13.20
C PHE A 700 -22.90 16.15 13.50
N GLY A 701 -21.96 16.55 12.64
CA GLY A 701 -21.25 17.83 12.73
C GLY A 701 -21.11 18.57 11.40
N ALA A 702 -21.25 19.89 11.47
CA ALA A 702 -20.94 20.79 10.36
C ALA A 702 -20.42 22.14 10.89
N TRP A 703 -19.51 22.78 10.16
CA TRP A 703 -19.18 24.18 10.36
C TRP A 703 -20.14 25.05 9.56
N LEU A 704 -20.68 26.09 10.20
CA LEU A 704 -21.58 27.08 9.59
C LEU A 704 -21.07 28.49 9.92
N ALA A 705 -21.13 29.39 8.94
CA ALA A 705 -20.77 30.80 9.12
C ALA A 705 -21.75 31.55 10.04
N ARG A 706 -23.01 31.10 10.11
CA ARG A 706 -24.09 31.68 10.92
C ARG A 706 -24.88 30.57 11.60
N ARG A 707 -25.54 30.91 12.72
CA ARG A 707 -26.46 30.00 13.42
C ARG A 707 -27.55 29.53 12.44
N PRO A 708 -27.88 28.23 12.40
CA PRO A 708 -28.94 27.74 11.51
C PRO A 708 -30.30 28.28 11.97
N LEU A 709 -31.18 28.59 11.00
CA LEU A 709 -32.55 29.02 11.27
C LEU A 709 -33.41 27.86 11.77
N ARG A 710 -33.18 26.67 11.20
CA ARG A 710 -33.87 25.43 11.54
C ARG A 710 -32.96 24.25 11.19
N VAL A 711 -33.06 23.19 11.99
CA VAL A 711 -32.46 21.89 11.69
C VAL A 711 -33.58 20.86 11.70
N GLU A 712 -33.61 19.99 10.70
CA GLU A 712 -34.55 18.87 10.61
C GLU A 712 -33.77 17.55 10.49
N VAL A 713 -34.34 16.50 11.06
CA VAL A 713 -33.89 15.13 10.84
C VAL A 713 -35.04 14.32 10.27
N ASP A 714 -34.84 13.69 9.11
CA ASP A 714 -35.84 12.94 8.36
C ASP A 714 -37.17 13.70 8.20
N GLY A 715 -37.08 14.97 7.79
CA GLY A 715 -38.22 15.87 7.59
C GLY A 715 -38.91 16.36 8.88
N ARG A 716 -38.38 16.04 10.06
CA ARG A 716 -38.93 16.50 11.35
C ARG A 716 -38.06 17.63 11.92
N PRO A 717 -38.63 18.84 12.14
CA PRO A 717 -37.92 19.93 12.82
C PRO A 717 -37.46 19.54 14.22
N LEU A 718 -36.19 19.79 14.52
CA LEU A 718 -35.64 19.62 15.85
C LEU A 718 -35.88 20.88 16.71
N PRO A 719 -36.24 20.72 17.99
CA PRO A 719 -36.23 21.84 18.92
C PRO A 719 -34.80 22.34 19.14
N ALA A 720 -34.65 23.63 19.46
CA ALA A 720 -33.33 24.25 19.63
C ALA A 720 -32.46 23.61 20.73
N SER A 721 -33.07 22.88 21.68
CA SER A 721 -32.38 22.13 22.73
C SER A 721 -31.77 20.81 22.25
N SER A 722 -32.14 20.34 21.05
CA SER A 722 -31.69 19.06 20.49
C SER A 722 -30.43 19.18 19.62
N TYR A 723 -29.83 20.37 19.52
CA TYR A 723 -28.56 20.59 18.84
C TYR A 723 -27.83 21.78 19.46
N THR A 724 -26.52 21.85 19.25
CA THR A 724 -25.70 22.98 19.73
C THR A 724 -25.07 23.72 18.56
N TYR A 725 -24.87 25.03 18.72
CA TYR A 725 -24.12 25.86 17.78
C TYR A 725 -23.19 26.79 18.56
N THR A 726 -21.90 26.46 18.56
CA THR A 726 -20.87 27.16 19.33
C THR A 726 -19.61 27.30 18.49
N GLY A 727 -19.07 28.52 18.37
CA GLY A 727 -17.81 28.75 17.64
C GLY A 727 -17.86 28.35 16.16
N GLY A 728 -19.04 28.42 15.53
CA GLY A 728 -19.25 27.97 14.14
C GLY A 728 -19.55 26.48 13.99
N LEU A 729 -19.37 25.65 15.03
CA LEU A 729 -19.68 24.22 14.97
C LEU A 729 -21.15 23.96 15.35
N LEU A 730 -21.93 23.45 14.39
CA LEU A 730 -23.21 22.79 14.64
C LEU A 730 -22.96 21.34 15.04
N ARG A 731 -23.55 20.89 16.16
CA ARG A 731 -23.60 19.46 16.55
C ARG A 731 -25.04 19.01 16.74
N VAL A 732 -25.41 17.91 16.09
CA VAL A 732 -26.68 17.22 16.29
C VAL A 732 -26.37 15.85 16.90
N PRO A 733 -26.58 15.65 18.21
CA PRO A 733 -26.26 14.38 18.88
C PRO A 733 -27.06 13.21 18.32
N ARG A 734 -26.50 11.99 18.40
CA ARG A 734 -27.17 10.75 17.99
C ARG A 734 -28.59 10.61 18.55
N ALA A 735 -28.82 11.03 19.79
CA ALA A 735 -30.13 10.98 20.44
C ALA A 735 -31.23 11.76 19.69
N SER A 736 -30.86 12.81 18.96
CA SER A 736 -31.79 13.64 18.18
C SER A 736 -32.30 12.95 16.91
N PHE A 737 -31.69 11.83 16.51
CA PHE A 737 -32.13 11.00 15.40
C PHE A 737 -33.22 9.99 15.82
N GLY A 738 -33.52 9.81 17.10
CA GLY A 738 -34.44 8.75 17.55
C GLY A 738 -33.97 7.33 17.16
N ALA A 739 -34.88 6.35 17.18
CA ALA A 739 -34.54 4.92 17.09
C ALA A 739 -34.42 4.36 15.66
N GLY A 740 -34.60 5.17 14.61
CA GLY A 740 -34.55 4.70 13.22
C GLY A 740 -33.16 4.20 12.82
N ALA A 741 -33.10 3.00 12.23
CA ALA A 741 -31.89 2.40 11.65
C ALA A 741 -31.76 2.72 10.16
N GLY A 742 -30.55 2.55 9.61
CA GLY A 742 -30.28 2.80 8.19
C GLY A 742 -30.04 4.28 7.87
N GLU A 743 -30.14 4.62 6.58
CA GLU A 743 -29.81 5.96 6.08
C GLU A 743 -30.68 7.05 6.71
N ARG A 744 -30.05 8.18 7.03
CA ARG A 744 -30.68 9.33 7.70
C ARG A 744 -30.47 10.60 6.90
N GLU A 745 -31.38 11.55 7.03
CA GLU A 745 -31.28 12.87 6.41
C GLU A 745 -31.19 13.97 7.47
N VAL A 746 -30.24 14.89 7.32
CA VAL A 746 -30.14 16.13 8.09
C VAL A 746 -30.33 17.30 7.15
N LYS A 747 -31.37 18.11 7.38
CA LYS A 747 -31.63 19.34 6.61
C LYS A 747 -31.38 20.56 7.48
N ILE A 748 -30.58 21.50 6.98
CA ILE A 748 -30.14 22.70 7.70
C ILE A 748 -30.58 23.94 6.90
N ALA A 749 -31.50 24.73 7.45
CA ALA A 749 -31.89 26.00 6.88
C ALA A 749 -30.89 27.09 7.29
N LEU A 750 -30.23 27.72 6.32
CA LEU A 750 -29.20 28.73 6.55
C LEU A 750 -29.78 30.15 6.47
N ALA A 751 -29.28 31.04 7.34
CA ALA A 751 -29.62 32.46 7.28
C ALA A 751 -29.05 33.13 6.01
N ARG A 752 -29.72 34.18 5.52
CA ARG A 752 -29.34 34.87 4.29
C ARG A 752 -27.94 35.47 4.31
#